data_AF-A0A9W8ANZ9-F1
#
_entry.id   AF-A0A9W8ANZ9-F1
#
_cell.length_a   1.000
_cell.length_b   1.000
_cell.length_c   1.000
_cell.angle_alpha   90.00
_cell.angle_beta   90.00
_cell.angle_gamma   90.00
#
_symmetry.space_group_name_H-M   'P 1'
#
loop_
_entity.id
_entity.type
_entity.pdbx_description
1 polymer ?
#
loop_
_entity_poly.entity_id
_entity_poly.type
_entity_poly.pdbx_seq_one_letter_code
_entity_poly.pdbx_strand_id
1 'polypeptide(L)'
;MDSSWWGGEPIWITAEKQGVKSGVVMWPGGAVVHDGFTPSHLVPFQDNVAPQAKIDKLLEWIDLPLENRPQLLVGYMPEFDIIAHKHSPNSKEANATLELLEAAAQQLRDGLVERNLADIVDVIYVSDHGMEEVTPDKVIMLDDLVNLDKFKLINGFPHADLVPNDPSETEAIFQELKAQEDGQPWKVYRRKDIPAKYQYSHNDRIAPIVAIIENGWTFFTKERFIKAHPLTYNEGKSLGCHGYDNNEVSMRSIFLAYGPDFQPGSRSIWAKHSPKSEWLTSNSTDQSDVIHPSFQNTEVYNLLCRLLDLEGEPNNGTLTWDYRTAAEQPGQKGLGASRTPFILHLGSGTDVISSTAAHMSRLSESEQDLLHHGQHKQPALTPQPTPRRWHHDPWKVTLVGVLLIGFVVTVGFSFGPYAEFHKVDTRQHTQDLSALHNGTHPFRKTVILVSFDGFRADYLDRGLTPHLSQVVQKGGFQAQHMTPSFPSVTFPNHYTLVTGLYPEAHGIVGNEFHDPGLNATFYYKNDTINRQSEWWGGEPIWVTTVKQGLLSAVDMWPGSTAPIKDVLPTYLIPYDGTVKPHTKVDQLMSWLDLPFEERPSFLATYLPEVDSAGHRASPESAEVNSALELVDDMVGYLQEQLAQRNLSEVVNVIYVSDHGMATVTPERTIYLEDLVEDVHQFKMITGYPLAALTPSDEQDIPVIYETLKQKSDGQPWEVYLKDDIPKRFHFSHSDRIAPIVCIPEVGWTFFTRRKYTHSYLYSGDNDKPFGVHGYDNLDRTMQAIFIAHGPDFRTVSKPLQASTGAESEFYGPSLSPQGQPLLHPAFANVNVYNILTKALDLVPAPNNGTTDA
;
A
#
# COMPACT_ATOMS: atom_id res chain seq x y z
N MET A 1 -35.61 -20.81 -8.19
CA MET A 1 -34.62 -20.60 -7.11
C MET A 1 -35.33 -19.91 -5.95
N ASP A 2 -34.89 -20.10 -4.71
CA ASP A 2 -35.54 -19.51 -3.54
C ASP A 2 -35.07 -18.06 -3.34
N SER A 3 -35.99 -17.10 -3.48
CA SER A 3 -35.71 -15.68 -3.32
C SER A 3 -35.47 -15.27 -1.87
N SER A 4 -35.80 -16.12 -0.88
CA SER A 4 -35.52 -15.82 0.53
C SER A 4 -34.03 -15.58 0.82
N TRP A 5 -33.13 -16.10 -0.03
CA TRP A 5 -31.69 -15.88 0.05
C TRP A 5 -31.24 -14.49 -0.42
N TRP A 6 -32.07 -13.72 -1.11
CA TRP A 6 -31.71 -12.46 -1.75
C TRP A 6 -32.48 -11.32 -1.07
N GLY A 7 -31.76 -10.48 -0.31
CA GLY A 7 -32.37 -9.44 0.53
C GLY A 7 -32.41 -8.03 -0.08
N GLY A 8 -31.71 -7.82 -1.20
CA GLY A 8 -31.71 -6.57 -1.96
C GLY A 8 -32.17 -6.83 -3.39
N GLU A 9 -32.85 -5.87 -3.98
CA GLU A 9 -33.31 -5.96 -5.36
C GLU A 9 -32.14 -5.74 -6.35
N PRO A 10 -31.89 -6.68 -7.28
CA PRO A 10 -30.86 -6.49 -8.29
C PRO A 10 -31.37 -5.60 -9.44
N ILE A 11 -30.45 -4.87 -10.07
CA ILE A 11 -30.73 -3.84 -11.10
C ILE A 11 -31.65 -4.31 -12.24
N TRP A 12 -31.56 -5.58 -12.67
CA TRP A 12 -32.45 -6.11 -13.70
C TRP A 12 -33.92 -6.21 -13.25
N ILE A 13 -34.20 -6.43 -11.96
CA ILE A 13 -35.58 -6.40 -11.45
C ILE A 13 -36.09 -4.96 -11.36
N THR A 14 -35.25 -4.03 -10.90
CA THR A 14 -35.57 -2.58 -10.86
C THR A 14 -35.92 -2.05 -12.25
N ALA A 15 -35.20 -2.50 -13.28
CA ALA A 15 -35.49 -2.23 -14.67
C ALA A 15 -36.84 -2.82 -15.12
N GLU A 16 -37.08 -4.12 -14.93
CA GLU A 16 -38.31 -4.79 -15.38
C GLU A 16 -39.58 -4.23 -14.69
N LYS A 17 -39.48 -3.88 -13.40
CA LYS A 17 -40.55 -3.21 -12.64
C LYS A 17 -40.98 -1.87 -13.27
N GLN A 18 -40.04 -1.19 -13.93
CA GLN A 18 -40.24 0.11 -14.58
C GLN A 18 -40.43 -0.01 -16.11
N GLY A 19 -40.57 -1.24 -16.63
CA GLY A 19 -40.81 -1.51 -18.06
C GLY A 19 -39.57 -1.51 -18.94
N VAL A 20 -38.38 -1.40 -18.35
CA VAL A 20 -37.08 -1.47 -19.02
C VAL A 20 -36.65 -2.94 -19.11
N LYS A 21 -36.65 -3.50 -20.34
CA LYS A 21 -36.31 -4.91 -20.55
C LYS A 21 -34.84 -5.20 -20.24
N SER A 22 -34.57 -6.34 -19.62
CA SER A 22 -33.24 -6.78 -19.24
C SER A 22 -32.88 -8.13 -19.86
N GLY A 23 -31.58 -8.33 -20.12
CA GLY A 23 -31.00 -9.57 -20.62
C GLY A 23 -29.81 -9.97 -19.77
N VAL A 24 -29.89 -11.13 -19.11
CA VAL A 24 -28.88 -11.60 -18.16
C VAL A 24 -28.23 -12.90 -18.65
N VAL A 25 -26.92 -12.86 -18.92
CA VAL A 25 -26.11 -14.02 -19.31
C VAL A 25 -25.27 -14.51 -18.13
N MET A 26 -25.69 -15.64 -17.56
CA MET A 26 -24.96 -16.45 -16.58
C MET A 26 -24.64 -15.77 -15.24
N TRP A 27 -25.24 -14.62 -14.95
CA TRP A 27 -24.98 -13.89 -13.70
C TRP A 27 -25.51 -14.61 -12.45
N PRO A 28 -24.73 -14.66 -11.34
CA PRO A 28 -25.19 -15.20 -10.06
C PRO A 28 -26.50 -14.55 -9.57
N GLY A 29 -27.57 -15.35 -9.46
CA GLY A 29 -28.89 -14.87 -9.03
C GLY A 29 -29.80 -14.35 -10.16
N GLY A 30 -29.35 -14.28 -11.42
CA GLY A 30 -30.18 -13.83 -12.55
C GLY A 30 -31.45 -14.67 -12.80
N ALA A 31 -31.47 -15.91 -12.31
CA ALA A 31 -32.61 -16.84 -12.39
C ALA A 31 -33.52 -16.86 -11.14
N VAL A 32 -33.34 -15.89 -10.23
CA VAL A 32 -34.17 -15.71 -9.04
C VAL A 32 -35.38 -14.85 -9.38
N VAL A 33 -36.56 -15.25 -8.90
CA VAL A 33 -37.81 -14.49 -9.06
C VAL A 33 -37.94 -13.52 -7.88
N HIS A 34 -37.92 -12.21 -8.13
CA HIS A 34 -38.08 -11.18 -7.09
C HIS A 34 -39.39 -10.43 -7.30
N ASP A 35 -40.27 -10.41 -6.30
CA ASP A 35 -41.63 -9.85 -6.38
C ASP A 35 -42.50 -10.29 -7.58
N GLY A 36 -42.21 -11.47 -8.14
CA GLY A 36 -42.88 -12.00 -9.34
C GLY A 36 -42.24 -11.59 -10.68
N PHE A 37 -41.16 -10.80 -10.65
CA PHE A 37 -40.38 -10.40 -11.81
C PHE A 37 -39.15 -11.30 -12.00
N THR A 38 -38.71 -11.38 -13.26
CA THR A 38 -37.47 -12.02 -13.74
C THR A 38 -36.97 -11.23 -14.95
N PRO A 39 -35.70 -11.36 -15.35
CA PRO A 39 -35.24 -10.80 -16.62
C PRO A 39 -36.10 -11.23 -17.81
N SER A 40 -36.38 -10.29 -18.72
CA SER A 40 -37.05 -10.53 -20.00
C SER A 40 -36.30 -11.57 -20.84
N HIS A 41 -34.98 -11.60 -20.74
CA HIS A 41 -34.13 -12.64 -21.33
C HIS A 41 -33.09 -13.15 -20.33
N LEU A 42 -32.90 -14.46 -20.31
CA LEU A 42 -32.03 -15.12 -19.34
C LEU A 42 -31.33 -16.32 -19.97
N VAL A 43 -30.00 -16.38 -19.79
CA VAL A 43 -29.24 -17.62 -19.88
C VAL A 43 -28.77 -17.97 -18.46
N PRO A 44 -29.24 -19.08 -17.85
CA PRO A 44 -28.77 -19.48 -16.53
C PRO A 44 -27.30 -19.90 -16.57
N PHE A 45 -26.62 -19.78 -15.42
CA PHE A 45 -25.23 -20.17 -15.23
C PHE A 45 -24.96 -21.59 -15.74
N GLN A 46 -23.85 -21.75 -16.47
CA GLN A 46 -23.37 -22.99 -17.05
C GLN A 46 -21.84 -23.02 -17.00
N ASP A 47 -21.28 -24.15 -16.57
CA ASP A 47 -19.82 -24.33 -16.50
C ASP A 47 -19.18 -24.38 -17.90
N ASN A 48 -17.93 -23.91 -17.98
CA ASN A 48 -17.06 -24.05 -19.15
C ASN A 48 -17.59 -23.43 -20.47
N VAL A 49 -18.46 -22.42 -20.40
CA VAL A 49 -18.89 -21.66 -21.58
C VAL A 49 -17.92 -20.51 -21.84
N ALA A 50 -17.25 -20.52 -23.00
CA ALA A 50 -16.24 -19.53 -23.35
C ALA A 50 -16.79 -18.07 -23.35
N PRO A 51 -15.98 -17.07 -22.94
CA PRO A 51 -16.35 -15.66 -22.97
C PRO A 51 -16.96 -15.20 -24.30
N GLN A 52 -16.38 -15.63 -25.42
CA GLN A 52 -16.82 -15.30 -26.78
C GLN A 52 -18.28 -15.71 -27.04
N ALA A 53 -18.67 -16.92 -26.61
CA ALA A 53 -20.03 -17.42 -26.80
C ALA A 53 -21.08 -16.66 -25.94
N LYS A 54 -20.64 -16.09 -24.81
CA LYS A 54 -21.48 -15.19 -24.00
C LYS A 54 -21.64 -13.83 -24.67
N ILE A 55 -20.60 -13.32 -25.34
CA ILE A 55 -20.69 -12.10 -26.18
C ILE A 55 -21.64 -12.33 -27.35
N ASP A 56 -21.53 -13.44 -28.08
CA ASP A 56 -22.46 -13.78 -29.17
C ASP A 56 -23.91 -13.76 -28.69
N LYS A 57 -24.18 -14.28 -27.49
CA LYS A 57 -25.52 -14.26 -26.88
C LYS A 57 -26.01 -12.85 -26.56
N LEU A 58 -25.14 -11.97 -26.06
CA LEU A 58 -25.46 -10.57 -25.82
C LEU A 58 -25.77 -9.86 -27.14
N LEU A 59 -24.91 -10.01 -28.16
CA LEU A 59 -25.09 -9.46 -29.50
C LEU A 59 -26.40 -9.94 -30.18
N GLU A 60 -26.74 -11.22 -30.06
CA GLU A 60 -28.02 -11.79 -30.54
C GLU A 60 -29.24 -11.07 -29.93
N TRP A 61 -29.18 -10.71 -28.65
CA TRP A 61 -30.26 -9.97 -27.99
C TRP A 61 -30.36 -8.50 -28.40
N ILE A 62 -29.26 -7.88 -28.87
CA ILE A 62 -29.29 -6.56 -29.49
C ILE A 62 -30.08 -6.59 -30.80
N ASP A 63 -29.90 -7.64 -31.60
CA ASP A 63 -30.50 -7.75 -32.93
C ASP A 63 -32.02 -8.01 -32.89
N LEU A 64 -32.59 -8.22 -31.71
CA LEU A 64 -34.03 -8.35 -31.52
C LEU A 64 -34.80 -7.08 -31.96
N PRO A 65 -36.06 -7.25 -32.40
CA PRO A 65 -36.99 -6.13 -32.60
C PRO A 65 -37.13 -5.25 -31.36
N LEU A 66 -37.35 -3.95 -31.54
CA LEU A 66 -37.35 -2.95 -30.45
C LEU A 66 -38.31 -3.31 -29.31
N GLU A 67 -39.47 -3.89 -29.62
CA GLU A 67 -40.46 -4.34 -28.64
C GLU A 67 -39.99 -5.50 -27.76
N ASN A 68 -38.91 -6.19 -28.13
CA ASN A 68 -38.34 -7.35 -27.43
C ASN A 68 -36.87 -7.18 -27.01
N ARG A 69 -36.17 -6.17 -27.54
CA ARG A 69 -34.77 -5.87 -27.27
C ARG A 69 -34.57 -5.42 -25.81
N PRO A 70 -33.64 -6.04 -25.06
CA PRO A 70 -33.18 -5.51 -23.78
C PRO A 70 -32.60 -4.10 -23.89
N GLN A 71 -32.88 -3.28 -22.89
CA GLN A 71 -32.26 -1.97 -22.65
C GLN A 71 -31.17 -2.03 -21.57
N LEU A 72 -31.13 -3.11 -20.79
CA LEU A 72 -30.07 -3.44 -19.84
C LEU A 72 -29.54 -4.83 -20.17
N LEU A 73 -28.25 -4.94 -20.49
CA LEU A 73 -27.60 -6.20 -20.81
C LEU A 73 -26.47 -6.47 -19.83
N VAL A 74 -26.38 -7.72 -19.33
CA VAL A 74 -25.55 -8.06 -18.17
C VAL A 74 -24.90 -9.43 -18.40
N GLY A 75 -23.57 -9.50 -18.50
CA GLY A 75 -22.82 -10.74 -18.78
C GLY A 75 -21.75 -11.07 -17.73
N TYR A 76 -21.54 -12.37 -17.49
CA TYR A 76 -20.73 -12.89 -16.38
C TYR A 76 -19.56 -13.82 -16.82
N MET A 77 -18.33 -13.50 -16.42
CA MET A 77 -17.08 -14.15 -16.87
C MET A 77 -16.21 -14.66 -15.70
N PRO A 78 -16.34 -15.92 -15.23
CA PRO A 78 -15.55 -16.49 -14.12
C PRO A 78 -14.14 -16.96 -14.48
N GLU A 79 -13.74 -16.91 -15.76
CA GLU A 79 -12.64 -17.74 -16.28
C GLU A 79 -11.29 -17.43 -15.64
N PHE A 80 -10.98 -16.15 -15.40
CA PHE A 80 -9.75 -15.73 -14.74
C PHE A 80 -9.70 -16.21 -13.28
N ASP A 81 -10.77 -15.96 -12.53
CA ASP A 81 -10.91 -16.34 -11.12
C ASP A 81 -10.71 -17.86 -10.91
N ILE A 82 -11.41 -18.69 -11.69
CA ILE A 82 -11.33 -20.16 -11.64
C ILE A 82 -9.90 -20.69 -11.89
N ILE A 83 -9.11 -20.01 -12.72
CA ILE A 83 -7.76 -20.43 -13.09
C ILE A 83 -6.72 -19.85 -12.13
N ALA A 84 -6.85 -18.59 -11.73
CA ALA A 84 -6.00 -17.94 -10.74
C ALA A 84 -6.04 -18.69 -9.39
N HIS A 85 -7.22 -19.14 -8.95
CA HIS A 85 -7.37 -20.02 -7.78
C HIS A 85 -6.53 -21.30 -7.82
N LYS A 86 -6.29 -21.86 -9.01
CA LYS A 86 -5.59 -23.14 -9.19
C LYS A 86 -4.09 -22.97 -9.43
N HIS A 87 -3.68 -21.84 -10.01
CA HIS A 87 -2.32 -21.64 -10.53
C HIS A 87 -1.57 -20.43 -9.94
N SER A 88 -2.20 -19.62 -9.08
CA SER A 88 -1.86 -18.22 -8.73
C SER A 88 -2.27 -17.19 -9.78
N PRO A 89 -2.66 -15.96 -9.37
CA PRO A 89 -3.04 -14.87 -10.29
C PRO A 89 -1.92 -14.44 -11.25
N ASN A 90 -0.65 -14.67 -10.90
CA ASN A 90 0.50 -14.26 -11.73
C ASN A 90 0.97 -15.37 -12.71
N SER A 91 0.27 -16.50 -12.76
CA SER A 91 0.65 -17.67 -13.58
C SER A 91 0.49 -17.47 -15.08
N LYS A 92 1.14 -18.33 -15.87
CA LYS A 92 0.98 -18.34 -17.34
C LYS A 92 -0.45 -18.72 -17.73
N GLU A 93 -1.06 -19.60 -16.94
CA GLU A 93 -2.42 -20.06 -17.08
C GLU A 93 -3.43 -18.94 -16.80
N ALA A 94 -3.25 -18.17 -15.72
CA ALA A 94 -4.07 -16.99 -15.44
C ALA A 94 -3.91 -15.92 -16.52
N ASN A 95 -2.67 -15.60 -16.92
CA ASN A 95 -2.39 -14.66 -18.01
C ASN A 95 -3.05 -15.07 -19.34
N ALA A 96 -3.05 -16.36 -19.69
CA ALA A 96 -3.73 -16.85 -20.89
C ALA A 96 -5.26 -16.66 -20.84
N THR A 97 -5.88 -16.61 -19.66
CA THR A 97 -7.30 -16.25 -19.55
C THR A 97 -7.56 -14.75 -19.75
N LEU A 98 -6.61 -13.87 -19.42
CA LEU A 98 -6.73 -12.44 -19.73
C LEU A 98 -6.76 -12.21 -21.24
N GLU A 99 -5.96 -12.94 -22.03
CA GLU A 99 -6.00 -12.92 -23.49
C GLU A 99 -7.40 -13.33 -24.03
N LEU A 100 -8.07 -14.29 -23.39
CA LEU A 100 -9.43 -14.71 -23.76
C LEU A 100 -10.50 -13.67 -23.40
N LEU A 101 -10.33 -12.96 -22.28
CA LEU A 101 -11.24 -11.87 -21.88
C LEU A 101 -11.07 -10.66 -22.80
N GLU A 102 -9.84 -10.30 -23.15
CA GLU A 102 -9.52 -9.21 -24.08
C GLU A 102 -10.09 -9.48 -25.48
N ALA A 103 -9.96 -10.71 -25.98
CA ALA A 103 -10.58 -11.13 -27.25
C ALA A 103 -12.12 -11.06 -27.22
N ALA A 104 -12.75 -11.32 -26.06
CA ALA A 104 -14.20 -11.17 -25.90
C ALA A 104 -14.63 -9.69 -25.80
N ALA A 105 -13.85 -8.85 -25.11
CA ALA A 105 -14.07 -7.40 -25.09
C ALA A 105 -13.97 -6.79 -26.50
N GLN A 106 -12.99 -7.25 -27.30
CA GLN A 106 -12.89 -6.91 -28.72
C GLN A 106 -14.11 -7.36 -29.53
N GLN A 107 -14.52 -8.63 -29.41
CA GLN A 107 -15.68 -9.15 -30.15
C GLN A 107 -16.95 -8.34 -29.86
N LEU A 108 -17.16 -7.89 -28.63
CA LEU A 108 -18.28 -7.01 -28.28
C LEU A 108 -18.17 -5.66 -28.98
N ARG A 109 -17.03 -4.98 -28.83
CA ARG A 109 -16.78 -3.66 -29.43
C ARG A 109 -16.97 -3.71 -30.94
N ASP A 110 -16.33 -4.66 -31.60
CA ASP A 110 -16.37 -4.82 -33.04
C ASP A 110 -17.82 -5.15 -33.48
N GLY A 111 -18.53 -6.00 -32.74
CA GLY A 111 -19.96 -6.28 -32.95
C GLY A 111 -20.90 -5.07 -32.74
N LEU A 112 -20.59 -4.15 -31.81
CA LEU A 112 -21.31 -2.88 -31.63
C LEU A 112 -21.01 -1.89 -32.76
N VAL A 113 -19.76 -1.82 -33.23
CA VAL A 113 -19.34 -0.98 -34.37
C VAL A 113 -20.00 -1.44 -35.66
N GLU A 114 -20.03 -2.75 -35.96
CA GLU A 114 -20.73 -3.32 -37.12
C GLU A 114 -22.21 -2.97 -37.16
N ARG A 115 -22.84 -2.79 -35.98
CA ARG A 115 -24.25 -2.43 -35.82
C ARG A 115 -24.49 -0.91 -35.78
N ASN A 116 -23.45 -0.09 -35.87
CA ASN A 116 -23.47 1.37 -35.67
C ASN A 116 -24.05 1.80 -34.31
N LEU A 117 -23.69 1.07 -33.25
CA LEU A 117 -24.21 1.28 -31.89
C LEU A 117 -23.19 1.93 -30.94
N ALA A 118 -21.91 1.99 -31.31
CA ALA A 118 -20.83 2.49 -30.46
C ALA A 118 -21.05 3.92 -29.91
N ASP A 119 -21.78 4.77 -30.63
CA ASP A 119 -22.07 6.15 -30.23
C ASP A 119 -23.36 6.30 -29.37
N ILE A 120 -24.11 5.22 -29.14
CA ILE A 120 -25.41 5.23 -28.43
C ILE A 120 -25.54 4.14 -27.36
N VAL A 121 -24.46 3.41 -27.11
CA VAL A 121 -24.36 2.31 -26.15
C VAL A 121 -23.22 2.60 -25.19
N ASP A 122 -23.54 2.66 -23.90
CA ASP A 122 -22.54 2.58 -22.85
C ASP A 122 -22.14 1.14 -22.58
N VAL A 123 -20.86 0.88 -22.35
CA VAL A 123 -20.31 -0.41 -21.94
C VAL A 123 -19.50 -0.21 -20.68
N ILE A 124 -19.83 -0.97 -19.63
CA ILE A 124 -19.11 -0.98 -18.36
C ILE A 124 -18.52 -2.38 -18.15
N TYR A 125 -17.22 -2.46 -17.86
CA TYR A 125 -16.55 -3.65 -17.33
C TYR A 125 -16.22 -3.42 -15.85
N VAL A 126 -16.54 -4.41 -15.02
CA VAL A 126 -16.23 -4.41 -13.59
C VAL A 126 -15.66 -5.75 -13.14
N SER A 127 -14.91 -5.76 -12.04
CA SER A 127 -14.76 -6.94 -11.18
C SER A 127 -15.37 -6.69 -9.80
N ASP A 128 -15.69 -7.77 -9.09
CA ASP A 128 -16.17 -7.75 -7.71
C ASP A 128 -15.04 -7.70 -6.68
N HIS A 129 -13.89 -8.31 -7.00
CA HIS A 129 -12.65 -8.22 -6.22
C HIS A 129 -11.39 -8.30 -7.11
N GLY A 130 -10.22 -8.13 -6.50
CA GLY A 130 -8.92 -8.57 -7.04
C GLY A 130 -8.47 -9.91 -6.43
N MET A 131 -7.21 -10.31 -6.59
CA MET A 131 -6.68 -11.57 -6.06
C MET A 131 -5.21 -11.47 -5.62
N GLU A 132 -4.85 -12.19 -4.56
CA GLU A 132 -3.51 -12.30 -3.97
C GLU A 132 -2.92 -13.70 -4.19
N GLU A 133 -1.58 -13.82 -4.16
CA GLU A 133 -0.90 -15.12 -4.16
C GLU A 133 -0.71 -15.66 -2.73
N VAL A 134 -1.05 -16.94 -2.53
CA VAL A 134 -0.81 -17.67 -1.28
C VAL A 134 0.10 -18.86 -1.55
N THR A 135 1.25 -18.88 -0.87
CA THR A 135 2.22 -19.98 -0.91
C THR A 135 1.80 -21.13 0.02
N PRO A 136 2.24 -22.39 -0.22
CA PRO A 136 1.77 -23.55 0.57
C PRO A 136 2.02 -23.45 2.09
N ASP A 137 3.07 -22.75 2.51
CA ASP A 137 3.44 -22.50 3.90
C ASP A 137 2.52 -21.50 4.61
N LYS A 138 1.75 -20.70 3.85
CA LYS A 138 0.79 -19.72 4.36
C LYS A 138 -0.65 -20.24 4.46
N VAL A 139 -0.82 -21.56 4.41
CA VAL A 139 -2.12 -22.23 4.55
C VAL A 139 -2.28 -22.80 5.97
N ILE A 140 -3.19 -22.21 6.73
CA ILE A 140 -3.49 -22.63 8.10
C ILE A 140 -4.61 -23.66 8.12
N MET A 141 -4.31 -24.86 8.62
CA MET A 141 -5.28 -25.95 8.75
C MET A 141 -6.12 -25.78 10.00
N LEU A 142 -7.42 -25.54 9.83
CA LEU A 142 -8.39 -25.42 10.93
C LEU A 142 -8.47 -26.69 11.80
N ASP A 143 -8.21 -27.86 11.20
CA ASP A 143 -8.10 -29.16 11.86
C ASP A 143 -7.07 -29.16 13.01
N ASP A 144 -6.05 -28.31 12.93
CA ASP A 144 -4.96 -28.24 13.90
C ASP A 144 -5.20 -27.15 14.98
N LEU A 145 -6.23 -26.31 14.82
CA LEU A 145 -6.58 -25.23 15.76
C LEU A 145 -7.78 -25.55 16.65
N VAL A 146 -8.79 -26.25 16.12
CA VAL A 146 -10.08 -26.49 16.80
C VAL A 146 -10.71 -27.81 16.37
N ASN A 147 -11.44 -28.46 17.29
CA ASN A 147 -12.21 -29.65 16.95
C ASN A 147 -13.39 -29.32 16.01
N LEU A 148 -13.27 -29.75 14.74
CA LEU A 148 -14.26 -29.53 13.69
C LEU A 148 -15.65 -30.09 14.01
N ASP A 149 -15.78 -31.12 14.86
CA ASP A 149 -17.08 -31.70 15.24
C ASP A 149 -17.98 -30.72 16.02
N LYS A 150 -17.40 -29.67 16.63
CA LYS A 150 -18.14 -28.69 17.44
C LYS A 150 -18.92 -27.66 16.62
N PHE A 151 -18.62 -27.48 15.33
CA PHE A 151 -19.19 -26.39 14.53
C PHE A 151 -19.41 -26.76 13.06
N LYS A 152 -20.14 -25.90 12.35
CA LYS A 152 -20.25 -25.90 10.90
C LYS A 152 -19.42 -24.74 10.38
N LEU A 153 -18.45 -25.08 9.54
CA LEU A 153 -17.65 -24.11 8.79
C LEU A 153 -18.47 -23.65 7.58
N ILE A 154 -19.05 -22.45 7.68
CA ILE A 154 -19.90 -21.86 6.64
C ILE A 154 -19.02 -21.44 5.47
N ASN A 155 -18.13 -20.48 5.72
CA ASN A 155 -17.00 -20.16 4.88
C ASN A 155 -15.70 -20.60 5.57
N GLY A 156 -14.69 -20.99 4.80
CA GLY A 156 -13.41 -21.51 5.29
C GLY A 156 -12.23 -21.11 4.44
N PHE A 157 -12.34 -19.94 3.79
CA PHE A 157 -11.41 -19.37 2.83
C PHE A 157 -11.83 -17.91 2.52
N PRO A 158 -10.94 -16.90 2.55
CA PRO A 158 -9.68 -16.90 3.30
C PRO A 158 -9.94 -16.97 4.80
N HIS A 159 -11.07 -16.42 5.22
CA HIS A 159 -11.56 -16.32 6.59
C HIS A 159 -12.33 -17.58 7.00
N ALA A 160 -12.40 -17.84 8.31
CA ALA A 160 -13.18 -18.94 8.85
C ALA A 160 -14.44 -18.42 9.56
N ASP A 161 -15.60 -18.83 9.05
CA ASP A 161 -16.93 -18.47 9.57
C ASP A 161 -17.53 -19.68 10.30
N LEU A 162 -17.49 -19.65 11.64
CA LEU A 162 -17.83 -20.80 12.48
C LEU A 162 -19.22 -20.63 13.12
N VAL A 163 -20.14 -21.53 12.79
CA VAL A 163 -21.45 -21.66 13.46
C VAL A 163 -21.44 -22.90 14.37
N PRO A 164 -21.35 -22.74 15.70
CA PRO A 164 -21.38 -23.85 16.65
C PRO A 164 -22.61 -24.76 16.48
N ASN A 165 -22.40 -26.07 16.62
CA ASN A 165 -23.48 -27.07 16.57
C ASN A 165 -24.41 -26.96 17.78
N ASP A 166 -23.85 -26.64 18.96
CA ASP A 166 -24.59 -26.17 20.13
C ASP A 166 -24.28 -24.67 20.36
N PRO A 167 -25.26 -23.75 20.23
CA PRO A 167 -25.07 -22.32 20.47
C PRO A 167 -24.55 -21.97 21.87
N SER A 168 -24.70 -22.85 22.87
CA SER A 168 -24.14 -22.64 24.21
C SER A 168 -22.61 -22.79 24.26
N GLU A 169 -22.01 -23.49 23.29
CA GLU A 169 -20.54 -23.61 23.16
C GLU A 169 -19.88 -22.40 22.47
N THR A 170 -20.67 -21.45 21.92
CA THR A 170 -20.15 -20.30 21.16
C THR A 170 -19.03 -19.54 21.87
N GLU A 171 -19.22 -19.22 23.15
CA GLU A 171 -18.21 -18.48 23.91
C GLU A 171 -16.98 -19.37 24.22
N ALA A 172 -17.15 -20.67 24.42
CA ALA A 172 -16.05 -21.59 24.65
C ALA A 172 -15.16 -21.73 23.41
N ILE A 173 -15.76 -21.91 22.22
CA ILE A 173 -15.04 -22.00 20.93
C ILE A 173 -14.37 -20.66 20.60
N PHE A 174 -15.04 -19.53 20.86
CA PHE A 174 -14.44 -18.21 20.69
C PHE A 174 -13.18 -18.05 21.56
N GLN A 175 -13.23 -18.44 22.84
CA GLN A 175 -12.07 -18.34 23.75
C GLN A 175 -10.97 -19.34 23.41
N GLU A 176 -11.31 -20.54 22.91
CA GLU A 176 -10.36 -21.57 22.42
C GLU A 176 -9.54 -21.05 21.23
N LEU A 177 -10.17 -20.33 20.29
CA LEU A 177 -9.46 -19.61 19.23
C LEU A 177 -8.72 -18.37 19.77
N LYS A 178 -9.35 -17.56 20.62
CA LYS A 178 -8.76 -16.30 21.10
C LYS A 178 -7.48 -16.51 21.91
N ALA A 179 -7.36 -17.63 22.62
CA ALA A 179 -6.16 -18.03 23.35
C ALA A 179 -4.98 -18.40 22.43
N GLN A 180 -5.23 -18.66 21.15
CA GLN A 180 -4.22 -19.03 20.14
C GLN A 180 -3.83 -17.85 19.23
N GLU A 181 -4.47 -16.68 19.37
CA GLU A 181 -4.32 -15.54 18.45
C GLU A 181 -2.94 -14.86 18.52
N ASP A 182 -2.21 -14.97 19.63
CA ASP A 182 -0.95 -14.25 19.83
C ASP A 182 0.14 -14.73 18.86
N GLY A 183 0.75 -13.78 18.15
CA GLY A 183 1.72 -14.05 17.08
C GLY A 183 1.16 -14.74 15.82
N GLN A 184 -0.16 -14.84 15.65
CA GLN A 184 -0.78 -15.42 14.45
C GLN A 184 -1.19 -14.36 13.42
N PRO A 185 -1.22 -14.68 12.11
CA PRO A 185 -1.65 -13.77 11.05
C PRO A 185 -3.19 -13.68 10.95
N TRP A 186 -3.92 -13.85 12.06
CA TRP A 186 -5.38 -13.79 12.10
C TRP A 186 -5.89 -13.25 13.44
N LYS A 187 -7.12 -12.74 13.43
CA LYS A 187 -7.83 -12.29 14.63
C LYS A 187 -9.25 -12.85 14.65
N VAL A 188 -9.66 -13.36 15.80
CA VAL A 188 -11.01 -13.90 15.99
C VAL A 188 -11.91 -12.88 16.67
N TYR A 189 -13.10 -12.73 16.11
CA TYR A 189 -14.15 -11.81 16.54
C TYR A 189 -15.43 -12.58 16.80
N ARG A 190 -16.21 -12.13 17.79
CA ARG A 190 -17.66 -12.40 17.78
C ARG A 190 -18.27 -11.49 16.73
N ARG A 191 -19.35 -11.89 16.07
CA ARG A 191 -20.04 -11.10 15.02
C ARG A 191 -20.20 -9.61 15.35
N LYS A 192 -20.68 -9.30 16.56
CA LYS A 192 -20.90 -7.93 17.07
C LYS A 192 -19.63 -7.14 17.40
N ASP A 193 -18.50 -7.82 17.53
CA ASP A 193 -17.20 -7.26 17.89
C ASP A 193 -16.29 -7.09 16.64
N ILE A 194 -16.78 -7.46 15.44
CA ILE A 194 -16.08 -7.25 14.15
C ILE A 194 -15.89 -5.74 13.90
N PRO A 195 -14.70 -5.28 13.47
CA PRO A 195 -14.41 -3.86 13.27
C PRO A 195 -15.40 -3.17 12.32
N ALA A 196 -15.92 -2.02 12.75
CA ALA A 196 -16.96 -1.27 12.03
C ALA A 196 -16.57 -0.88 10.58
N LYS A 197 -15.26 -0.74 10.28
CA LYS A 197 -14.75 -0.47 8.93
C LYS A 197 -15.17 -1.51 7.88
N TYR A 198 -15.37 -2.77 8.28
CA TYR A 198 -15.81 -3.83 7.38
C TYR A 198 -17.32 -3.79 7.10
N GLN A 199 -18.09 -3.06 7.91
CA GLN A 199 -19.57 -3.03 7.89
C GLN A 199 -20.24 -4.43 8.04
N TYR A 200 -19.45 -5.45 8.42
CA TYR A 200 -19.79 -6.87 8.36
C TYR A 200 -20.13 -7.45 9.76
N SER A 201 -21.20 -6.95 10.37
CA SER A 201 -21.60 -7.36 11.74
C SER A 201 -23.12 -7.44 12.01
N HIS A 202 -23.95 -6.87 11.13
CA HIS A 202 -25.38 -6.65 11.43
C HIS A 202 -26.32 -7.75 10.93
N ASN A 203 -25.92 -8.56 9.93
CA ASN A 203 -26.79 -9.57 9.34
C ASN A 203 -26.70 -10.90 10.11
N ASP A 204 -27.85 -11.51 10.41
CA ASP A 204 -27.91 -12.78 11.15
C ASP A 204 -27.28 -13.97 10.43
N ARG A 205 -27.04 -13.87 9.11
CA ARG A 205 -26.33 -14.89 8.31
C ARG A 205 -24.82 -14.89 8.51
N ILE A 206 -24.25 -13.80 9.02
CA ILE A 206 -22.84 -13.76 9.41
C ILE A 206 -22.68 -14.68 10.62
N ALA A 207 -21.67 -15.54 10.59
CA ALA A 207 -21.41 -16.50 11.65
C ALA A 207 -21.20 -15.80 13.01
N PRO A 208 -21.60 -16.41 14.14
CA PRO A 208 -21.43 -15.82 15.46
C PRO A 208 -19.96 -15.64 15.84
N ILE A 209 -19.07 -16.44 15.26
CA ILE A 209 -17.62 -16.39 15.39
C ILE A 209 -17.02 -16.28 13.98
N VAL A 210 -16.15 -15.30 13.76
CA VAL A 210 -15.42 -15.09 12.49
C VAL A 210 -13.94 -14.89 12.80
N ALA A 211 -13.07 -15.69 12.17
CA ALA A 211 -11.63 -15.48 12.19
C ALA A 211 -11.20 -14.82 10.88
N ILE A 212 -10.82 -13.54 10.96
CA ILE A 212 -10.33 -12.73 9.85
C ILE A 212 -8.82 -12.90 9.77
N ILE A 213 -8.31 -13.27 8.60
CA ILE A 213 -6.89 -13.54 8.33
C ILE A 213 -6.25 -12.39 7.53
N GLU A 214 -4.95 -12.19 7.72
CA GLU A 214 -4.15 -11.20 7.02
C GLU A 214 -3.92 -11.58 5.55
N ASN A 215 -3.59 -10.56 4.74
CA ASN A 215 -3.40 -10.72 3.30
C ASN A 215 -2.29 -11.73 2.95
N GLY A 216 -2.51 -12.54 1.92
CA GLY A 216 -1.56 -13.57 1.48
C GLY A 216 -1.50 -14.83 2.37
N TRP A 217 -2.40 -14.96 3.35
CA TRP A 217 -2.60 -16.18 4.15
C TRP A 217 -4.02 -16.73 3.94
N THR A 218 -4.26 -18.02 4.22
CA THR A 218 -5.64 -18.56 4.17
C THR A 218 -5.87 -19.64 5.20
N PHE A 219 -7.10 -19.72 5.72
CA PHE A 219 -7.59 -20.93 6.35
C PHE A 219 -7.99 -21.97 5.29
N PHE A 220 -7.98 -23.24 5.69
CA PHE A 220 -8.73 -24.34 5.08
C PHE A 220 -8.98 -25.44 6.11
N THR A 221 -9.85 -26.41 5.81
CA THR A 221 -9.73 -27.76 6.42
C THR A 221 -8.90 -28.66 5.50
N LYS A 222 -8.20 -29.65 6.05
CA LYS A 222 -7.38 -30.62 5.27
C LYS A 222 -8.18 -31.29 4.17
N GLU A 223 -9.41 -31.71 4.45
CA GLU A 223 -10.33 -32.30 3.45
C GLU A 223 -10.64 -31.32 2.31
N ARG A 224 -11.02 -30.07 2.63
CA ARG A 224 -11.35 -29.06 1.60
C ARG A 224 -10.11 -28.69 0.78
N PHE A 225 -8.96 -28.51 1.42
CA PHE A 225 -7.71 -28.12 0.78
C PHE A 225 -7.21 -29.15 -0.23
N ILE A 226 -7.13 -30.43 0.17
CA ILE A 226 -6.70 -31.53 -0.70
C ILE A 226 -7.62 -31.66 -1.92
N LYS A 227 -8.93 -31.41 -1.74
CA LYS A 227 -9.94 -31.50 -2.79
C LYS A 227 -9.93 -30.32 -3.76
N ALA A 228 -9.76 -29.10 -3.26
CA ALA A 228 -9.84 -27.86 -4.05
C ALA A 228 -8.49 -27.45 -4.68
N HIS A 229 -7.39 -27.61 -3.94
CA HIS A 229 -6.04 -27.19 -4.34
C HIS A 229 -5.03 -28.34 -4.31
N PRO A 230 -5.26 -29.45 -5.07
CA PRO A 230 -4.36 -30.59 -5.09
C PRO A 230 -2.97 -30.26 -5.63
N LEU A 231 -2.82 -29.21 -6.47
CA LEU A 231 -1.53 -28.72 -6.95
C LEU A 231 -0.71 -28.10 -5.81
N THR A 232 -1.32 -27.27 -4.96
CA THR A 232 -0.66 -26.68 -3.80
C THR A 232 -0.29 -27.74 -2.77
N TYR A 233 -1.21 -28.66 -2.47
CA TYR A 233 -0.98 -29.70 -1.46
C TYR A 233 0.04 -30.76 -1.89
N ASN A 234 0.02 -31.23 -3.14
CA ASN A 234 0.88 -32.33 -3.60
C ASN A 234 2.16 -31.87 -4.34
N GLU A 235 2.13 -30.72 -5.00
CA GLU A 235 3.23 -30.22 -5.86
C GLU A 235 3.90 -28.94 -5.32
N GLY A 236 3.39 -28.37 -4.21
CA GLY A 236 3.98 -27.18 -3.58
C GLY A 236 3.80 -25.87 -4.38
N LYS A 237 2.83 -25.81 -5.29
CA LYS A 237 2.54 -24.62 -6.12
C LYS A 237 1.65 -23.62 -5.39
N SER A 238 1.94 -22.31 -5.50
CA SER A 238 1.05 -21.26 -4.97
C SER A 238 -0.37 -21.33 -5.55
N LEU A 239 -1.35 -20.82 -4.80
CA LEU A 239 -2.75 -20.64 -5.22
C LEU A 239 -3.14 -19.16 -5.22
N GLY A 240 -4.25 -18.84 -5.87
CA GLY A 240 -4.88 -17.52 -5.79
C GLY A 240 -5.93 -17.45 -4.68
N CYS A 241 -5.98 -16.34 -3.94
CA CYS A 241 -6.93 -16.12 -2.85
C CYS A 241 -7.43 -14.66 -2.81
N HIS A 242 -8.67 -14.45 -2.36
CA HIS A 242 -9.33 -13.15 -2.35
C HIS A 242 -10.30 -13.03 -1.17
N GLY A 243 -10.85 -11.85 -0.92
CA GLY A 243 -11.77 -11.61 0.21
C GLY A 243 -11.08 -11.11 1.49
N TYR A 244 -9.88 -10.54 1.37
CA TYR A 244 -9.18 -9.86 2.46
C TYR A 244 -9.73 -8.45 2.73
N ASP A 245 -9.03 -7.67 3.55
CA ASP A 245 -9.34 -6.26 3.79
C ASP A 245 -9.43 -5.47 2.47
N ASN A 246 -10.52 -4.73 2.28
CA ASN A 246 -10.80 -4.03 1.03
C ASN A 246 -9.87 -2.82 0.76
N ASN A 247 -8.96 -2.52 1.69
CA ASN A 247 -7.89 -1.54 1.50
C ASN A 247 -6.57 -2.18 1.03
N GLU A 248 -6.49 -3.51 0.87
CA GLU A 248 -5.32 -4.14 0.24
C GLU A 248 -5.30 -3.88 -1.26
N VAL A 249 -4.11 -3.61 -1.80
CA VAL A 249 -3.93 -3.31 -3.23
C VAL A 249 -4.39 -4.47 -4.10
N SER A 250 -4.07 -5.71 -3.70
CA SER A 250 -4.49 -6.92 -4.41
C SER A 250 -5.99 -7.19 -4.34
N MET A 251 -6.74 -6.60 -3.41
CA MET A 251 -8.20 -6.73 -3.34
C MET A 251 -8.97 -5.68 -4.15
N ARG A 252 -8.29 -4.66 -4.68
CA ARG A 252 -8.91 -3.61 -5.49
C ARG A 252 -9.50 -4.20 -6.78
N SER A 253 -10.76 -3.88 -7.06
CA SER A 253 -11.43 -4.29 -8.29
C SER A 253 -11.23 -3.29 -9.42
N ILE A 254 -11.53 -3.73 -10.65
CA ILE A 254 -11.54 -2.84 -11.82
C ILE A 254 -12.90 -2.19 -12.03
N PHE A 255 -12.87 -0.96 -12.56
CA PHE A 255 -14.00 -0.32 -13.23
C PHE A 255 -13.46 0.35 -14.49
N LEU A 256 -13.94 -0.08 -15.66
CA LEU A 256 -13.64 0.50 -16.96
C LEU A 256 -14.96 0.79 -17.65
N ALA A 257 -15.15 1.98 -18.20
CA ALA A 257 -16.36 2.32 -18.93
C ALA A 257 -16.06 3.17 -20.17
N TYR A 258 -16.87 2.98 -21.21
CA TYR A 258 -16.87 3.83 -22.40
C TYR A 258 -18.29 3.94 -22.95
N GLY A 259 -18.59 5.04 -23.65
CA GLY A 259 -19.92 5.29 -24.21
C GLY A 259 -20.25 6.77 -24.27
N PRO A 260 -21.43 7.14 -24.80
CA PRO A 260 -21.87 8.53 -24.91
C PRO A 260 -22.03 9.26 -23.57
N ASP A 261 -22.31 8.55 -22.48
CA ASP A 261 -22.59 9.14 -21.17
C ASP A 261 -21.35 9.19 -20.25
N PHE A 262 -20.17 8.74 -20.73
CA PHE A 262 -18.88 8.77 -20.03
C PHE A 262 -17.89 9.77 -20.66
N GLN A 263 -17.12 10.49 -19.84
CA GLN A 263 -16.06 11.39 -20.32
C GLN A 263 -14.88 10.64 -20.98
N PRO A 264 -14.58 10.86 -22.28
CA PRO A 264 -13.41 10.27 -22.94
C PRO A 264 -12.10 10.67 -22.26
N GLY A 265 -11.12 9.75 -22.24
CA GLY A 265 -9.79 10.00 -21.67
C GLY A 265 -9.72 10.03 -20.14
N SER A 266 -10.86 9.97 -19.44
CA SER A 266 -10.89 9.96 -17.97
C SER A 266 -10.35 8.64 -17.42
N ARG A 267 -9.61 8.72 -16.31
CA ARG A 267 -8.96 7.57 -15.67
C ARG A 267 -9.12 7.65 -14.17
N SER A 268 -9.07 6.52 -13.48
CA SER A 268 -8.72 6.55 -12.06
C SER A 268 -7.26 7.02 -11.92
N ILE A 269 -6.91 7.48 -10.71
CA ILE A 269 -5.55 7.76 -10.23
C ILE A 269 -4.52 6.70 -10.73
N TRP A 270 -4.98 5.46 -10.87
CA TRP A 270 -4.21 4.24 -11.08
C TRP A 270 -4.01 3.77 -12.53
N ALA A 271 -4.93 4.12 -13.43
CA ALA A 271 -4.93 3.58 -14.79
C ALA A 271 -3.89 4.25 -15.72
N LYS A 272 -2.83 4.86 -15.17
CA LYS A 272 -1.70 5.41 -15.93
C LYS A 272 -0.62 4.37 -16.28
N HIS A 273 -0.60 3.22 -15.59
CA HIS A 273 0.50 2.24 -15.67
C HIS A 273 0.22 0.97 -16.47
N SER A 274 -1.04 0.70 -16.83
CA SER A 274 -1.30 -0.22 -17.93
C SER A 274 -0.49 0.25 -19.14
N PRO A 275 0.23 -0.65 -19.86
CA PRO A 275 0.84 -0.29 -21.13
C PRO A 275 -0.19 0.45 -22.00
N LYS A 276 0.26 1.42 -22.81
CA LYS A 276 -0.62 2.05 -23.81
C LYS A 276 -1.10 0.98 -24.79
N SER A 277 -2.18 0.32 -24.42
CA SER A 277 -2.93 -0.53 -25.30
C SER A 277 -3.54 0.42 -26.36
N GLU A 278 -3.46 0.02 -27.63
CA GLU A 278 -3.94 0.82 -28.78
C GLU A 278 -5.47 1.12 -28.71
N TRP A 279 -6.14 0.54 -27.72
CA TRP A 279 -7.56 0.59 -27.40
C TRP A 279 -8.01 1.96 -26.85
N LEU A 280 -7.08 2.80 -26.39
CA LEU A 280 -7.38 4.12 -25.81
C LEU A 280 -7.15 5.31 -26.77
N THR A 281 -6.80 5.06 -28.03
CA THR A 281 -6.53 6.13 -29.02
C THR A 281 -7.64 6.28 -30.06
N SER A 282 -8.75 6.92 -29.68
CA SER A 282 -9.74 7.47 -30.62
C SER A 282 -9.62 8.99 -30.75
N ASN A 283 -8.71 9.45 -31.62
CA ASN A 283 -8.70 10.75 -32.32
C ASN A 283 -9.04 12.07 -31.58
N SER A 284 -9.05 12.13 -30.24
CA SER A 284 -9.02 13.40 -29.52
C SER A 284 -7.60 13.95 -29.52
N THR A 285 -7.41 15.10 -30.18
CA THR A 285 -6.13 15.84 -30.20
C THR A 285 -6.05 16.89 -29.09
N ASP A 286 -7.05 16.96 -28.22
CA ASP A 286 -7.20 17.99 -27.20
C ASP A 286 -8.08 17.48 -26.05
N GLN A 287 -7.47 16.98 -24.96
CA GLN A 287 -8.12 16.87 -23.65
C GLN A 287 -7.12 16.55 -22.53
N SER A 288 -7.32 17.21 -21.39
CA SER A 288 -6.64 16.96 -20.12
C SER A 288 -7.06 15.62 -19.51
N ASP A 289 -6.12 14.83 -18.98
CA ASP A 289 -6.40 13.65 -18.15
C ASP A 289 -7.31 14.04 -16.96
N VAL A 290 -8.61 13.72 -17.02
CA VAL A 290 -9.52 13.87 -15.88
C VAL A 290 -9.34 12.67 -14.97
N ILE A 291 -8.93 12.94 -13.73
CA ILE A 291 -8.66 11.91 -12.72
C ILE A 291 -9.86 11.82 -11.79
N HIS A 292 -10.46 10.64 -11.72
CA HIS A 292 -11.53 10.34 -10.76
C HIS A 292 -11.00 9.65 -9.49
N PRO A 293 -11.55 9.98 -8.30
CA PRO A 293 -11.25 9.28 -7.07
C PRO A 293 -11.79 7.84 -7.09
N SER A 294 -11.26 6.99 -6.21
CA SER A 294 -11.82 5.65 -5.99
C SER A 294 -13.22 5.72 -5.35
N PHE A 295 -14.08 4.77 -5.69
CA PHE A 295 -15.44 4.66 -5.16
C PHE A 295 -15.78 3.21 -4.82
N GLN A 296 -16.81 2.99 -4.00
CA GLN A 296 -17.24 1.64 -3.62
C GLN A 296 -18.13 1.00 -4.69
N ASN A 297 -18.05 -0.31 -4.86
CA ASN A 297 -18.88 -1.06 -5.82
C ASN A 297 -20.41 -0.89 -5.61
N THR A 298 -20.84 -0.49 -4.41
CA THR A 298 -22.21 -0.08 -4.09
C THR A 298 -22.74 1.06 -4.97
N GLU A 299 -21.86 1.92 -5.49
CA GLU A 299 -22.25 3.02 -6.38
C GLU A 299 -22.66 2.57 -7.78
N VAL A 300 -22.24 1.38 -8.21
CA VAL A 300 -22.53 0.85 -9.56
C VAL A 300 -24.04 0.70 -9.76
N TYR A 301 -24.81 0.28 -8.75
CA TYR A 301 -26.26 0.19 -8.83
C TYR A 301 -26.91 1.56 -9.13
N ASN A 302 -26.49 2.61 -8.41
CA ASN A 302 -27.03 3.96 -8.59
C ASN A 302 -26.62 4.56 -9.95
N LEU A 303 -25.39 4.28 -10.41
CA LEU A 303 -24.93 4.68 -11.74
C LEU A 303 -25.83 4.09 -12.83
N LEU A 304 -26.12 2.78 -12.73
CA LEU A 304 -26.96 2.08 -13.71
C LEU A 304 -28.40 2.60 -13.68
N CYS A 305 -28.96 2.87 -12.51
CA CYS A 305 -30.27 3.52 -12.40
C CYS A 305 -30.26 4.89 -13.11
N ARG A 306 -29.19 5.68 -12.95
CA ARG A 306 -29.06 7.00 -13.58
C ARG A 306 -28.82 6.95 -15.09
N LEU A 307 -28.15 5.92 -15.62
CA LEU A 307 -27.98 5.71 -17.06
C LEU A 307 -29.27 5.21 -17.73
N LEU A 308 -30.13 4.49 -16.98
CA LEU A 308 -31.42 3.96 -17.45
C LEU A 308 -32.63 4.87 -17.15
N ASP A 309 -32.44 6.02 -16.51
CA ASP A 309 -33.51 6.91 -15.99
C ASP A 309 -34.51 6.17 -15.07
N LEU A 310 -34.00 5.26 -14.23
CA LEU A 310 -34.76 4.47 -13.25
C LEU A 310 -34.79 5.13 -11.87
N GLU A 311 -35.92 5.00 -11.17
CA GLU A 311 -36.00 5.19 -9.73
C GLU A 311 -35.39 3.95 -9.04
N GLY A 312 -34.27 4.13 -8.34
CA GLY A 312 -33.54 3.04 -7.67
C GLY A 312 -34.12 2.73 -6.28
N GLU A 313 -34.04 1.46 -5.87
CA GLU A 313 -34.42 1.02 -4.53
C GLU A 313 -33.42 1.51 -3.46
N PRO A 314 -33.84 1.67 -2.18
CA PRO A 314 -32.97 2.13 -1.10
C PRO A 314 -31.73 1.25 -0.92
N ASN A 315 -30.55 1.87 -1.00
CA ASN A 315 -29.25 1.19 -0.93
C ASN A 315 -28.20 2.06 -0.22
N ASN A 316 -26.99 1.53 -0.03
CA ASN A 316 -25.91 2.18 0.71
C ASN A 316 -24.99 3.06 -0.16
N GLY A 317 -25.19 3.12 -1.48
CA GLY A 317 -24.45 4.03 -2.35
C GLY A 317 -24.93 5.48 -2.19
N THR A 318 -24.02 6.42 -2.44
CA THR A 318 -24.19 7.86 -2.20
C THR A 318 -24.34 8.68 -3.49
N LEU A 319 -23.93 8.10 -4.63
CA LEU A 319 -23.77 8.70 -5.95
C LEU A 319 -23.17 10.13 -5.94
N THR A 320 -22.13 10.32 -5.14
CA THR A 320 -21.38 11.59 -5.02
C THR A 320 -20.37 11.83 -6.16
N TRP A 321 -20.21 10.86 -7.06
CA TRP A 321 -19.25 10.89 -8.17
C TRP A 321 -19.82 11.57 -9.43
N ASP A 322 -19.12 12.58 -9.95
CA ASP A 322 -19.43 13.23 -11.23
C ASP A 322 -18.62 12.61 -12.38
N TYR A 323 -19.31 11.83 -13.22
CA TYR A 323 -18.75 11.05 -14.34
C TYR A 323 -19.11 11.65 -15.72
N ARG A 324 -19.97 12.68 -15.75
CA ARG A 324 -20.58 13.22 -16.98
C ARG A 324 -19.71 14.27 -17.64
N THR A 325 -19.84 14.43 -18.96
CA THR A 325 -19.14 15.50 -19.69
C THR A 325 -19.49 16.89 -19.16
N ALA A 326 -18.49 17.79 -19.15
CA ALA A 326 -18.63 19.16 -18.65
C ALA A 326 -19.71 20.01 -19.36
N ALA A 327 -20.28 19.51 -20.46
CA ALA A 327 -21.39 20.12 -21.19
C ALA A 327 -22.77 19.86 -20.54
N GLU A 328 -22.93 18.81 -19.70
CA GLU A 328 -24.24 18.34 -19.22
C GLU A 328 -24.40 18.38 -17.69
N GLN A 329 -23.93 19.47 -17.06
CA GLN A 329 -24.31 19.77 -15.68
C GLN A 329 -25.83 20.11 -15.55
N PRO A 330 -26.44 19.93 -14.36
CA PRO A 330 -27.89 19.84 -14.23
C PRO A 330 -28.64 21.13 -14.63
N GLY A 331 -29.27 21.13 -15.80
CA GLY A 331 -30.05 22.27 -16.29
C GLY A 331 -30.75 22.10 -17.64
N GLN A 332 -30.25 21.22 -18.52
CA GLN A 332 -30.83 20.99 -19.85
C GLN A 332 -31.57 19.64 -19.93
N LYS A 333 -32.86 19.60 -19.55
CA LYS A 333 -33.74 18.49 -19.95
C LYS A 333 -34.17 18.67 -21.41
N GLY A 334 -33.49 17.96 -22.32
CA GLY A 334 -34.00 17.66 -23.66
C GLY A 334 -34.74 16.32 -23.65
N LEU A 335 -36.08 16.32 -23.76
CA LEU A 335 -36.82 15.08 -23.97
C LEU A 335 -36.56 14.54 -25.39
N GLY A 336 -36.07 13.30 -25.52
CA GLY A 336 -36.27 12.53 -26.75
C GLY A 336 -35.06 11.78 -27.33
N ALA A 337 -34.48 10.83 -26.61
CA ALA A 337 -33.83 9.67 -27.22
C ALA A 337 -33.83 8.48 -26.24
N SER A 338 -34.35 7.33 -26.66
CA SER A 338 -34.17 6.07 -25.93
C SER A 338 -32.71 5.64 -26.04
N ARG A 339 -32.00 5.50 -24.92
CA ARG A 339 -30.61 4.99 -24.87
C ARG A 339 -30.54 3.70 -24.03
N THR A 340 -29.54 2.87 -24.30
CA THR A 340 -29.50 1.46 -23.87
C THR A 340 -28.09 1.11 -23.38
N PRO A 341 -27.83 1.16 -22.05
CA PRO A 341 -26.54 0.80 -21.47
C PRO A 341 -26.35 -0.72 -21.29
N PHE A 342 -25.10 -1.16 -21.45
CA PHE A 342 -24.63 -2.53 -21.34
C PHE A 342 -23.60 -2.68 -20.21
N ILE A 343 -23.57 -3.87 -19.61
CA ILE A 343 -22.66 -4.26 -18.54
C ILE A 343 -22.03 -5.61 -18.88
N LEU A 344 -20.71 -5.69 -18.70
CA LEU A 344 -20.01 -6.94 -18.50
C LEU A 344 -19.30 -6.95 -17.15
N HIS A 345 -19.16 -8.15 -16.59
CA HIS A 345 -18.54 -8.38 -15.30
C HIS A 345 -17.58 -9.57 -15.38
N LEU A 346 -16.41 -9.40 -14.78
CA LEU A 346 -15.26 -10.29 -14.85
C LEU A 346 -14.88 -10.73 -13.41
N GLY A 347 -14.85 -12.05 -13.11
CA GLY A 347 -14.92 -12.62 -11.74
C GLY A 347 -16.34 -12.52 -11.13
N SER A 348 -16.70 -13.16 -10.01
CA SER A 348 -16.21 -14.40 -9.39
C SER A 348 -17.35 -15.40 -9.12
N GLY A 349 -17.07 -16.70 -9.23
CA GLY A 349 -18.09 -17.77 -9.34
C GLY A 349 -18.54 -18.30 -7.98
N THR A 350 -19.85 -18.32 -7.70
CA THR A 350 -20.34 -18.84 -6.42
C THR A 350 -20.00 -20.32 -6.24
N ASP A 351 -19.28 -20.60 -5.15
CA ASP A 351 -18.80 -21.92 -4.76
C ASP A 351 -19.97 -22.86 -4.37
N VAL A 352 -20.62 -23.45 -5.39
CA VAL A 352 -21.62 -24.52 -5.21
C VAL A 352 -20.95 -25.85 -5.49
N ILE A 353 -20.28 -26.38 -4.46
CA ILE A 353 -19.79 -27.76 -4.46
C ILE A 353 -21.00 -28.72 -4.43
N SER A 354 -21.56 -29.01 -5.62
CA SER A 354 -22.48 -30.12 -5.82
C SER A 354 -22.01 -31.00 -6.97
N SER A 355 -21.37 -32.13 -6.62
CA SER A 355 -21.25 -33.38 -7.40
C SER A 355 -21.35 -33.24 -8.94
N THR A 356 -20.27 -33.41 -9.71
CA THR A 356 -19.61 -34.72 -9.88
C THR A 356 -18.23 -34.59 -10.54
N ALA A 357 -17.31 -35.48 -10.18
CA ALA A 357 -16.09 -35.70 -10.96
C ALA A 357 -16.38 -36.58 -12.18
N ALA A 358 -15.96 -36.16 -13.38
CA ALA A 358 -15.84 -37.03 -14.55
C ALA A 358 -14.70 -36.53 -15.46
N HIS A 359 -13.72 -37.38 -15.73
CA HIS A 359 -12.48 -37.09 -16.47
C HIS A 359 -12.70 -36.70 -17.95
N MET A 360 -11.79 -35.85 -18.46
CA MET A 360 -11.32 -35.96 -19.84
C MET A 360 -10.25 -37.05 -19.94
N SER A 361 -10.62 -38.25 -20.40
CA SER A 361 -9.69 -39.19 -21.07
C SER A 361 -10.46 -40.29 -21.79
N ARG A 362 -10.09 -40.58 -23.06
CA ARG A 362 -10.56 -41.77 -23.79
C ARG A 362 -9.64 -42.97 -23.49
N LEU A 363 -10.21 -44.17 -23.58
CA LEU A 363 -9.58 -45.49 -23.41
C LEU A 363 -9.26 -45.83 -21.93
N SER A 364 -9.50 -47.03 -21.41
CA SER A 364 -9.84 -48.32 -22.05
C SER A 364 -11.02 -49.06 -21.37
N GLU A 365 -11.53 -50.10 -22.02
CA GLU A 365 -12.55 -51.01 -21.47
C GLU A 365 -11.99 -51.93 -20.37
N SER A 366 -12.49 -51.79 -19.15
CA SER A 366 -12.57 -52.88 -18.17
C SER A 366 -13.56 -52.54 -17.04
N GLU A 367 -14.31 -53.54 -16.58
CA GLU A 367 -15.04 -53.54 -15.31
C GLU A 367 -16.31 -52.66 -15.25
N GLN A 368 -17.28 -53.07 -16.08
CA GLN A 368 -18.68 -53.13 -15.64
C GLN A 368 -18.75 -54.02 -14.38
N ASP A 369 -19.31 -53.54 -13.26
CA ASP A 369 -20.35 -54.30 -12.55
C ASP A 369 -21.11 -53.53 -11.45
N LEU A 370 -22.31 -54.02 -11.14
CA LEU A 370 -23.12 -53.78 -9.92
C LEU A 370 -23.82 -52.41 -9.70
N LEU A 371 -24.94 -52.26 -10.40
CA LEU A 371 -26.15 -51.57 -9.90
C LEU A 371 -26.79 -52.37 -8.74
N HIS A 372 -27.36 -51.70 -7.71
CA HIS A 372 -28.83 -51.69 -7.43
C HIS A 372 -29.32 -51.35 -5.99
N HIS A 373 -30.47 -50.65 -5.95
CA HIS A 373 -31.48 -50.54 -4.87
C HIS A 373 -31.10 -49.70 -3.60
N GLY A 374 -32.01 -48.97 -2.95
CA GLY A 374 -33.46 -48.78 -3.14
C GLY A 374 -34.04 -47.55 -2.40
N GLN A 375 -35.35 -47.28 -2.53
CA GLN A 375 -35.99 -45.98 -2.22
C GLN A 375 -36.70 -45.84 -0.85
N HIS A 376 -36.93 -44.57 -0.44
CA HIS A 376 -38.04 -44.01 0.39
C HIS A 376 -38.27 -44.56 1.83
N LYS A 377 -38.52 -43.74 2.87
CA LYS A 377 -39.65 -42.78 3.07
C LYS A 377 -39.41 -41.83 4.28
N GLN A 378 -40.06 -40.65 4.27
CA GLN A 378 -40.30 -39.81 5.47
C GLN A 378 -41.51 -40.31 6.30
N PRO A 379 -41.60 -39.88 7.57
CA PRO A 379 -42.89 -39.42 8.14
C PRO A 379 -42.79 -38.06 8.87
N ALA A 380 -43.93 -37.57 9.37
CA ALA A 380 -44.21 -36.14 9.59
C ALA A 380 -44.25 -35.64 11.07
N LEU A 381 -44.47 -34.32 11.19
CA LEU A 381 -44.48 -33.44 12.36
C LEU A 381 -45.46 -33.80 13.51
N THR A 382 -45.10 -33.44 14.75
CA THR A 382 -46.05 -33.04 15.83
C THR A 382 -45.43 -31.92 16.73
N PRO A 383 -46.23 -31.13 17.49
CA PRO A 383 -45.86 -29.75 17.87
C PRO A 383 -45.38 -29.50 19.32
N GLN A 384 -44.88 -28.28 19.57
CA GLN A 384 -44.34 -27.77 20.85
C GLN A 384 -45.37 -27.52 21.98
N PRO A 385 -44.92 -27.50 23.25
CA PRO A 385 -45.55 -26.78 24.36
C PRO A 385 -44.83 -25.45 24.73
N THR A 386 -45.59 -24.53 25.33
CA THR A 386 -45.23 -23.13 25.68
C THR A 386 -44.51 -22.95 27.05
N PRO A 387 -43.88 -21.78 27.32
CA PRO A 387 -42.89 -21.65 28.39
C PRO A 387 -43.44 -21.37 29.81
N ARG A 388 -42.66 -21.74 30.83
CA ARG A 388 -42.91 -21.38 32.25
C ARG A 388 -42.08 -20.18 32.69
N ARG A 389 -42.74 -19.21 33.36
CA ARG A 389 -42.11 -18.10 34.08
C ARG A 389 -41.38 -18.59 35.35
N TRP A 390 -40.33 -17.87 35.74
CA TRP A 390 -39.73 -17.94 37.08
C TRP A 390 -39.62 -16.53 37.69
N HIS A 391 -39.67 -16.47 39.03
CA HIS A 391 -39.72 -15.23 39.82
C HIS A 391 -38.32 -14.75 40.24
N HIS A 392 -38.17 -13.43 40.42
CA HIS A 392 -36.99 -12.82 41.04
C HIS A 392 -37.07 -12.83 42.58
N ASP A 393 -35.90 -12.95 43.24
CA ASP A 393 -35.74 -12.84 44.70
C ASP A 393 -34.66 -11.76 45.02
N PRO A 394 -34.99 -10.67 45.76
CA PRO A 394 -34.14 -9.47 45.82
C PRO A 394 -33.29 -9.34 47.09
N TRP A 395 -32.18 -10.07 47.21
CA TRP A 395 -31.22 -9.93 48.34
C TRP A 395 -29.73 -9.86 47.97
N LYS A 396 -29.38 -9.64 46.69
CA LYS A 396 -27.98 -9.64 46.20
C LYS A 396 -27.40 -8.29 45.73
N VAL A 397 -27.96 -7.15 46.13
CA VAL A 397 -27.54 -5.82 45.61
C VAL A 397 -26.61 -5.05 46.57
N THR A 398 -26.64 -5.30 47.88
CA THR A 398 -26.02 -4.40 48.88
C THR A 398 -24.52 -4.63 49.15
N LEU A 399 -23.87 -5.61 48.53
CA LEU A 399 -22.44 -5.90 48.78
C LEU A 399 -21.48 -5.34 47.71
N VAL A 400 -21.97 -5.05 46.50
CA VAL A 400 -21.14 -4.59 45.37
C VAL A 400 -20.80 -3.09 45.47
N GLY A 401 -21.68 -2.29 46.07
CA GLY A 401 -21.53 -0.82 46.14
C GLY A 401 -20.38 -0.32 47.03
N VAL A 402 -19.91 -1.11 48.01
CA VAL A 402 -18.88 -0.68 48.97
C VAL A 402 -17.46 -0.92 48.46
N LEU A 403 -17.24 -1.95 47.62
CA LEU A 403 -15.92 -2.26 47.05
C LEU A 403 -15.53 -1.33 45.89
N LEU A 404 -16.51 -0.80 45.15
CA LEU A 404 -16.27 0.10 44.01
C LEU A 404 -15.69 1.47 44.42
N ILE A 405 -16.06 1.99 45.60
CA ILE A 405 -15.57 3.30 46.07
C ILE A 405 -14.09 3.21 46.54
N GLY A 406 -13.66 2.05 47.07
CA GLY A 406 -12.26 1.83 47.47
C GLY A 406 -11.29 1.67 46.30
N PHE A 407 -11.75 1.19 45.13
CA PHE A 407 -10.89 0.97 43.97
C PHE A 407 -10.53 2.28 43.25
N VAL A 408 -11.48 3.24 43.18
CA VAL A 408 -11.29 4.54 42.52
C VAL A 408 -10.21 5.41 43.18
N VAL A 409 -10.02 5.27 44.51
CA VAL A 409 -9.01 6.06 45.24
C VAL A 409 -7.58 5.51 45.05
N THR A 410 -7.42 4.21 44.79
CA THR A 410 -6.10 3.57 44.68
C THR A 410 -5.49 3.70 43.28
N VAL A 411 -6.31 3.71 42.22
CA VAL A 411 -5.82 3.92 40.83
C VAL A 411 -5.39 5.38 40.58
N GLY A 412 -5.94 6.34 41.34
CA GLY A 412 -5.59 7.76 41.26
C GLY A 412 -4.20 8.15 41.81
N PHE A 413 -3.40 7.21 42.32
CA PHE A 413 -2.09 7.49 42.93
C PHE A 413 -0.87 6.82 42.27
N SER A 414 -1.07 6.03 41.19
CA SER A 414 0.04 5.41 40.44
C SER A 414 0.49 6.21 39.21
N PHE A 415 -0.20 7.29 38.86
CA PHE A 415 0.22 8.25 37.84
C PHE A 415 0.62 9.57 38.50
N GLY A 416 1.81 9.59 39.11
CA GLY A 416 2.51 10.84 39.44
C GLY A 416 2.87 11.61 38.16
N PRO A 417 3.03 12.94 38.22
CA PRO A 417 3.10 13.77 37.04
C PRO A 417 4.35 13.47 36.21
N TYR A 418 4.15 13.19 34.91
CA TYR A 418 5.19 13.46 33.93
C TYR A 418 5.57 14.94 34.03
N ALA A 419 6.87 15.22 33.98
CA ALA A 419 7.42 16.52 34.33
C ALA A 419 6.77 17.68 33.55
N GLU A 420 6.55 18.80 34.24
CA GLU A 420 6.33 20.10 33.59
C GLU A 420 7.59 20.51 32.82
N PHE A 421 7.77 19.96 31.62
CA PHE A 421 8.68 20.54 30.64
C PHE A 421 8.19 21.96 30.36
N HIS A 422 9.11 22.92 30.47
CA HIS A 422 8.77 24.34 30.43
C HIS A 422 7.94 24.68 29.18
N LYS A 423 6.72 25.21 29.40
CA LYS A 423 6.02 25.98 28.37
C LYS A 423 6.91 27.15 27.98
N VAL A 424 7.56 27.04 26.82
CA VAL A 424 8.25 28.17 26.19
C VAL A 424 7.19 29.26 25.96
N ASP A 425 7.43 30.45 26.50
CA ASP A 425 6.48 31.56 26.40
C ASP A 425 6.53 32.16 24.99
N THR A 426 5.71 31.62 24.08
CA THR A 426 5.64 31.99 22.66
C THR A 426 5.13 33.42 22.41
N ARG A 427 4.82 34.19 23.45
CA ARG A 427 4.16 35.51 23.36
C ARG A 427 5.00 36.65 22.77
N GLN A 428 6.31 36.45 22.52
CA GLN A 428 7.21 37.51 22.04
C GLN A 428 7.51 37.53 20.52
N HIS A 429 6.81 36.72 19.70
CA HIS A 429 6.87 36.83 18.22
C HIS A 429 5.49 37.07 17.60
N THR A 430 4.88 38.19 17.99
CA THR A 430 3.58 38.66 17.48
C THR A 430 3.68 39.98 16.69
N GLN A 431 4.83 40.25 16.08
CA GLN A 431 5.01 41.39 15.18
C GLN A 431 5.63 40.97 13.84
N ASP A 432 4.83 41.20 12.79
CA ASP A 432 5.20 41.26 11.38
C ASP A 432 5.45 39.94 10.63
N LEU A 433 4.39 39.16 10.40
CA LEU A 433 4.31 38.19 9.31
C LEU A 433 2.96 38.31 8.60
N SER A 434 2.98 38.45 7.27
CA SER A 434 1.78 38.33 6.43
C SER A 434 1.32 36.88 6.43
N ALA A 435 0.42 36.53 7.34
CA ALA A 435 -0.07 35.15 7.49
C ALA A 435 -0.60 34.61 6.16
N LEU A 436 -0.02 33.49 5.70
CA LEU A 436 -0.57 32.73 4.59
C LEU A 436 -1.98 32.28 4.98
N HIS A 437 -2.90 32.15 4.02
CA HIS A 437 -4.31 31.94 4.35
C HIS A 437 -4.96 31.01 3.33
N ASN A 438 -5.58 29.92 3.81
CA ASN A 438 -6.28 28.96 2.94
C ASN A 438 -7.71 29.38 2.58
N GLY A 439 -8.05 30.66 2.80
CA GLY A 439 -9.40 31.20 2.64
C GLY A 439 -10.29 31.10 3.88
N THR A 440 -9.97 30.26 4.87
CA THR A 440 -10.76 30.11 6.12
C THR A 440 -9.94 30.31 7.39
N HIS A 441 -8.65 29.94 7.38
CA HIS A 441 -7.77 29.99 8.55
C HIS A 441 -6.39 30.57 8.17
N PRO A 442 -5.73 31.32 9.07
CA PRO A 442 -4.34 31.71 8.91
C PRO A 442 -3.39 30.52 9.09
N PHE A 443 -2.22 30.62 8.47
CA PHE A 443 -1.11 29.67 8.50
C PHE A 443 0.21 30.45 8.65
N ARG A 444 1.17 29.84 9.35
CA ARG A 444 2.59 30.22 9.28
C ARG A 444 3.18 29.64 7.99
N LYS A 445 4.45 29.90 7.69
CA LYS A 445 5.17 29.03 6.74
C LYS A 445 5.13 27.59 7.27
N THR A 446 4.83 26.65 6.38
CA THR A 446 4.70 25.23 6.71
C THR A 446 5.41 24.39 5.66
N VAL A 447 6.23 23.44 6.12
CA VAL A 447 6.95 22.46 5.29
C VAL A 447 6.56 21.05 5.71
N ILE A 448 6.23 20.19 4.75
CA ILE A 448 6.13 18.74 4.90
C ILE A 448 7.35 18.11 4.21
N LEU A 449 8.12 17.31 4.94
CA LEU A 449 9.20 16.47 4.40
C LEU A 449 8.74 15.01 4.34
N VAL A 450 8.78 14.41 3.15
CA VAL A 450 8.39 13.01 2.90
C VAL A 450 9.62 12.26 2.42
N SER A 451 10.02 11.20 3.11
CA SER A 451 11.14 10.34 2.68
C SER A 451 10.63 8.97 2.23
N PHE A 452 11.02 8.57 1.01
CA PHE A 452 10.84 7.22 0.49
C PHE A 452 12.18 6.48 0.54
N ASP A 453 12.36 5.60 1.51
CA ASP A 453 13.62 4.87 1.75
C ASP A 453 14.04 4.07 0.51
N GLY A 454 15.31 4.16 0.12
CA GLY A 454 15.86 3.42 -1.01
C GLY A 454 15.32 3.80 -2.40
N PHE A 455 14.51 4.86 -2.53
CA PHE A 455 14.01 5.33 -3.83
C PHE A 455 15.15 5.93 -4.66
N ARG A 456 15.70 5.12 -5.56
CA ARG A 456 16.79 5.48 -6.47
C ARG A 456 16.34 6.51 -7.51
N ALA A 457 17.22 7.48 -7.84
CA ALA A 457 16.89 8.61 -8.70
C ALA A 457 16.28 8.22 -10.07
N ASP A 458 16.81 7.21 -10.74
CA ASP A 458 16.33 6.76 -12.05
C ASP A 458 15.07 5.87 -12.02
N TYR A 459 14.50 5.58 -10.84
CA TYR A 459 13.17 4.99 -10.74
C TYR A 459 12.08 5.95 -11.27
N LEU A 460 12.32 7.26 -11.25
CA LEU A 460 11.46 8.26 -11.88
C LEU A 460 11.31 8.02 -13.40
N ASP A 461 12.35 7.50 -14.07
CA ASP A 461 12.34 7.24 -15.51
C ASP A 461 11.51 6.00 -15.91
N ARG A 462 11.08 5.17 -14.93
CA ARG A 462 10.27 3.95 -15.19
C ARG A 462 8.84 4.26 -15.64
N GLY A 463 8.39 5.51 -15.50
CA GLY A 463 7.01 5.91 -15.79
C GLY A 463 5.99 5.46 -14.74
N LEU A 464 6.43 4.98 -13.58
CA LEU A 464 5.61 4.43 -12.49
C LEU A 464 5.18 5.46 -11.43
N THR A 465 5.62 6.72 -11.57
CA THR A 465 5.44 7.78 -10.56
C THR A 465 4.77 9.05 -11.14
N PRO A 466 3.52 8.95 -11.63
CA PRO A 466 2.82 10.03 -12.30
C PRO A 466 2.36 11.16 -11.39
N HIS A 467 2.18 10.95 -10.09
CA HIS A 467 1.84 12.02 -9.15
C HIS A 467 3.08 12.86 -8.81
N LEU A 468 4.24 12.24 -8.58
CA LEU A 468 5.52 12.97 -8.54
C LEU A 468 5.78 13.71 -9.86
N SER A 469 5.50 13.06 -11.01
CA SER A 469 5.59 13.73 -12.32
C SER A 469 4.65 14.94 -12.43
N GLN A 470 3.41 14.84 -11.90
CA GLN A 470 2.44 15.94 -11.86
C GLN A 470 2.88 17.08 -10.93
N VAL A 471 3.52 16.78 -9.80
CA VAL A 471 4.09 17.78 -8.88
C VAL A 471 5.09 18.66 -9.64
N VAL A 472 5.98 18.05 -10.43
CA VAL A 472 6.96 18.77 -11.26
C VAL A 472 6.27 19.54 -12.41
N GLN A 473 5.34 18.89 -13.14
CA GLN A 473 4.58 19.53 -14.23
C GLN A 473 3.75 20.75 -13.78
N LYS A 474 3.30 20.80 -12.52
CA LYS A 474 2.60 21.94 -11.91
C LYS A 474 3.53 23.09 -11.46
N GLY A 475 4.78 23.09 -11.93
CA GLY A 475 5.79 24.10 -11.61
C GLY A 475 6.60 23.81 -10.35
N GLY A 476 6.62 22.55 -9.92
CA GLY A 476 7.53 22.05 -8.87
C GLY A 476 8.98 21.97 -9.34
N PHE A 477 9.88 21.93 -8.38
CA PHE A 477 11.31 21.75 -8.53
C PHE A 477 11.67 20.26 -8.54
N GLN A 478 12.61 19.86 -9.40
CA GLN A 478 13.22 18.53 -9.40
C GLN A 478 14.72 18.67 -9.64
N ALA A 479 15.54 18.02 -8.80
CA ALA A 479 16.97 17.85 -9.08
C ALA A 479 17.21 16.66 -10.01
N GLN A 480 18.30 16.68 -10.80
CA GLN A 480 18.77 15.52 -11.56
C GLN A 480 18.95 14.29 -10.67
N HIS A 481 19.52 14.50 -9.50
CA HIS A 481 19.51 13.60 -8.34
C HIS A 481 20.01 14.36 -7.12
N MET A 482 19.84 13.77 -5.94
CA MET A 482 20.55 14.14 -4.72
C MET A 482 21.65 13.11 -4.46
N THR A 483 22.87 13.59 -4.17
CA THR A 483 23.99 12.73 -3.79
C THR A 483 23.91 12.44 -2.28
N PRO A 484 23.81 11.19 -1.83
CA PRO A 484 23.83 10.87 -0.40
C PRO A 484 25.21 11.13 0.21
N SER A 485 25.30 11.03 1.53
CA SER A 485 26.57 10.97 2.26
C SER A 485 27.03 9.51 2.37
N PHE A 486 28.34 9.31 2.52
CA PHE A 486 28.92 7.97 2.68
C PHE A 486 28.96 7.55 4.16
N PRO A 487 28.62 6.30 4.52
CA PRO A 487 28.00 5.28 3.67
C PRO A 487 26.55 5.62 3.32
N SER A 488 26.10 5.26 2.12
CA SER A 488 24.73 5.46 1.62
C SER A 488 23.70 4.48 2.25
N VAL A 489 23.61 4.51 3.58
CA VAL A 489 22.69 3.70 4.40
C VAL A 489 21.76 4.56 5.26
N THR A 490 20.68 3.93 5.71
CA THR A 490 19.46 4.57 6.20
C THR A 490 19.65 5.60 7.31
N PHE A 491 20.09 5.17 8.50
CA PHE A 491 20.14 6.05 9.67
C PHE A 491 21.12 7.22 9.50
N PRO A 492 22.35 7.02 8.96
CA PRO A 492 23.24 8.11 8.61
C PRO A 492 22.60 9.14 7.68
N ASN A 493 21.99 8.72 6.57
CA ASN A 493 21.49 9.66 5.56
C ASN A 493 20.18 10.34 5.96
N HIS A 494 19.24 9.62 6.57
CA HIS A 494 18.06 10.24 7.17
C HIS A 494 18.40 11.28 8.23
N TYR A 495 19.48 11.08 9.00
CA TYR A 495 19.92 12.04 10.00
C TYR A 495 20.78 13.18 9.38
N THR A 496 21.55 12.91 8.33
CA THR A 496 22.20 13.94 7.49
C THR A 496 21.18 14.92 6.91
N LEU A 497 20.09 14.42 6.29
CA LEU A 497 19.04 15.24 5.65
C LEU A 497 18.46 16.29 6.60
N VAL A 498 18.32 15.94 7.88
CA VAL A 498 17.68 16.79 8.90
C VAL A 498 18.66 17.56 9.77
N THR A 499 19.97 17.35 9.67
CA THR A 499 21.01 18.09 10.43
C THR A 499 21.97 18.88 9.54
N GLY A 500 22.05 18.56 8.25
CA GLY A 500 23.02 19.12 7.29
C GLY A 500 24.47 18.72 7.58
N LEU A 501 24.70 17.73 8.44
CA LEU A 501 26.04 17.29 8.84
C LEU A 501 26.42 15.97 8.14
N TYR A 502 27.71 15.73 7.96
CA TYR A 502 28.20 14.41 7.54
C TYR A 502 28.11 13.38 8.68
N PRO A 503 28.06 12.07 8.36
CA PRO A 503 28.03 10.98 9.34
C PRO A 503 29.12 11.04 10.41
N GLU A 504 30.35 11.43 10.05
CA GLU A 504 31.45 11.61 11.01
C GLU A 504 31.17 12.73 12.03
N ALA A 505 30.45 13.78 11.64
CA ALA A 505 30.20 14.97 12.44
C ALA A 505 28.93 14.86 13.32
N HIS A 506 27.88 14.20 12.84
CA HIS A 506 26.68 13.93 13.64
C HIS A 506 26.75 12.59 14.42
N GLY A 507 27.77 11.78 14.18
CA GLY A 507 28.10 10.59 14.97
C GLY A 507 27.25 9.35 14.72
N ILE A 508 26.37 9.37 13.72
CA ILE A 508 25.59 8.19 13.28
C ILE A 508 26.28 7.69 12.01
N VAL A 509 27.26 6.80 12.19
CA VAL A 509 28.21 6.39 11.13
C VAL A 509 27.80 5.10 10.40
N GLY A 510 26.71 4.48 10.82
CA GLY A 510 26.12 3.30 10.21
C GLY A 510 24.82 2.90 10.90
N ASN A 511 24.18 1.84 10.41
CA ASN A 511 23.00 1.24 11.05
C ASN A 511 23.38 0.36 12.28
N GLU A 512 24.64 -0.09 12.36
CA GLU A 512 25.24 -0.82 13.48
C GLU A 512 26.71 -0.33 13.65
N PHE A 513 27.11 0.17 14.83
CA PHE A 513 28.49 0.65 15.10
C PHE A 513 28.81 0.64 16.59
N HIS A 514 30.08 0.74 16.98
CA HIS A 514 30.51 0.78 18.39
C HIS A 514 31.05 2.16 18.74
N ASP A 515 30.74 2.64 19.95
CA ASP A 515 31.33 3.83 20.54
C ASP A 515 32.30 3.39 21.65
N PRO A 516 33.63 3.56 21.48
CA PRO A 516 34.61 3.19 22.49
C PRO A 516 34.50 3.99 23.79
N GLY A 517 34.04 5.23 23.73
CA GLY A 517 33.89 6.11 24.90
C GLY A 517 32.68 5.73 25.77
N LEU A 518 31.59 5.30 25.13
CA LEU A 518 30.42 4.72 25.81
C LEU A 518 30.61 3.23 26.15
N ASN A 519 31.61 2.57 25.53
CA ASN A 519 31.81 1.11 25.55
C ASN A 519 30.52 0.34 25.22
N ALA A 520 29.79 0.82 24.21
CA ALA A 520 28.47 0.32 23.83
C ALA A 520 28.33 0.22 22.30
N THR A 521 27.41 -0.62 21.83
CA THR A 521 27.15 -0.80 20.39
C THR A 521 25.77 -0.26 20.04
N PHE A 522 25.73 0.69 19.11
CA PHE A 522 24.50 1.16 18.48
C PHE A 522 23.97 0.08 17.54
N TYR A 523 22.67 -0.18 17.59
CA TYR A 523 21.97 -0.99 16.59
C TYR A 523 20.57 -0.42 16.38
N TYR A 524 20.28 -0.02 15.13
CA TYR A 524 19.11 0.81 14.82
C TYR A 524 17.75 0.21 15.21
N LYS A 525 17.59 -1.12 15.10
CA LYS A 525 16.34 -1.83 15.49
C LYS A 525 16.18 -1.99 17.01
N ASN A 526 17.16 -1.61 17.82
CA ASN A 526 17.03 -1.63 19.28
C ASN A 526 16.40 -0.30 19.75
N ASP A 527 15.09 -0.33 19.99
CA ASP A 527 14.29 0.82 20.44
C ASP A 527 14.77 1.45 21.76
N THR A 528 15.41 0.68 22.65
CA THR A 528 15.99 1.24 23.89
C THR A 528 17.25 2.05 23.61
N ILE A 529 18.04 1.65 22.61
CA ILE A 529 19.29 2.32 22.24
C ILE A 529 19.01 3.52 21.35
N ASN A 530 18.13 3.39 20.35
CA ASN A 530 17.86 4.48 19.40
C ASN A 530 17.18 5.71 20.04
N ARG A 531 16.59 5.58 21.24
CA ARG A 531 16.04 6.69 22.06
C ARG A 531 17.06 7.43 22.92
N GLN A 532 18.29 6.92 23.06
CA GLN A 532 19.32 7.55 23.90
C GLN A 532 19.98 8.71 23.15
N SER A 533 19.90 9.92 23.70
CA SER A 533 20.42 11.16 23.11
C SER A 533 21.93 11.14 22.81
N GLU A 534 22.68 10.33 23.54
CA GLU A 534 24.15 10.21 23.51
C GLU A 534 24.68 9.68 22.17
N TRP A 535 23.83 9.01 21.39
CA TRP A 535 24.16 8.58 20.03
C TRP A 535 24.01 9.71 19.00
N TRP A 536 23.17 10.70 19.26
CA TRP A 536 22.69 11.65 18.25
C TRP A 536 23.34 13.02 18.40
N GLY A 537 24.40 13.28 17.62
CA GLY A 537 25.04 14.58 17.55
C GLY A 537 24.24 15.62 16.74
N GLY A 538 24.81 16.79 16.52
CA GLY A 538 24.21 17.83 15.67
C GLY A 538 22.95 18.49 16.25
N GLU A 539 22.17 19.14 15.39
CA GLU A 539 20.86 19.70 15.75
C GLU A 539 19.86 19.44 14.61
N PRO A 540 18.88 18.54 14.77
CA PRO A 540 17.96 18.24 13.69
C PRO A 540 16.93 19.38 13.51
N ILE A 541 16.31 19.43 12.33
CA ILE A 541 15.37 20.48 11.94
C ILE A 541 14.18 20.64 12.90
N TRP A 542 13.68 19.55 13.50
CA TRP A 542 12.61 19.65 14.51
C TRP A 542 13.08 20.35 15.79
N VAL A 543 14.29 20.07 16.27
CA VAL A 543 14.90 20.81 17.40
C VAL A 543 15.15 22.27 17.02
N THR A 544 15.64 22.52 15.81
CA THR A 544 15.88 23.86 15.26
C THR A 544 14.59 24.69 15.22
N THR A 545 13.48 24.07 14.83
CA THR A 545 12.12 24.64 14.78
C THR A 545 11.61 24.98 16.18
N VAL A 546 11.67 24.03 17.11
CA VAL A 546 11.17 24.21 18.50
C VAL A 546 11.96 25.27 19.25
N LYS A 547 13.29 25.32 19.09
CA LYS A 547 14.13 26.35 19.73
C LYS A 547 13.86 27.77 19.24
N GLN A 548 13.32 27.92 18.03
CA GLN A 548 12.96 29.20 17.43
C GLN A 548 11.47 29.53 17.60
N GLY A 549 10.78 28.83 18.51
CA GLY A 549 9.41 29.16 18.94
C GLY A 549 8.31 28.67 18.00
N LEU A 550 8.63 27.82 17.03
CA LEU A 550 7.67 27.14 16.15
C LEU A 550 7.42 25.69 16.63
N LEU A 551 6.34 25.08 16.16
CA LEU A 551 5.98 23.71 16.52
C LEU A 551 6.37 22.74 15.39
N SER A 552 6.72 21.50 15.75
CA SER A 552 7.14 20.46 14.80
C SER A 552 6.44 19.12 15.05
N ALA A 553 5.99 18.45 14.00
CA ALA A 553 5.44 17.10 14.06
C ALA A 553 6.30 16.11 13.27
N VAL A 554 6.57 14.93 13.82
CA VAL A 554 7.40 13.93 13.16
C VAL A 554 6.77 12.53 13.27
N ASP A 555 6.49 11.94 12.12
CA ASP A 555 6.00 10.58 11.95
C ASP A 555 7.17 9.67 11.54
N MET A 556 7.64 8.86 12.50
CA MET A 556 8.55 7.72 12.28
C MET A 556 9.95 8.01 11.71
N TRP A 557 10.43 9.27 11.73
CA TRP A 557 11.77 9.61 11.22
C TRP A 557 12.91 9.11 12.14
N PRO A 558 14.02 8.57 11.62
CA PRO A 558 15.19 8.16 12.42
C PRO A 558 15.72 9.27 13.36
N GLY A 559 15.86 8.95 14.66
CA GLY A 559 16.33 9.87 15.70
C GLY A 559 15.27 10.79 16.30
N SER A 560 14.05 10.85 15.74
CA SER A 560 12.97 11.69 16.26
C SER A 560 12.47 11.31 17.66
N THR A 561 12.75 10.08 18.10
CA THR A 561 12.38 9.54 19.41
C THR A 561 13.41 9.82 20.52
N ALA A 562 14.56 10.42 20.19
CA ALA A 562 15.60 10.78 21.14
C ALA A 562 15.51 12.28 21.53
N PRO A 563 15.67 12.64 22.82
CA PRO A 563 15.59 14.03 23.29
C PRO A 563 16.88 14.80 22.98
N ILE A 564 17.11 15.09 21.70
CA ILE A 564 18.35 15.66 21.18
C ILE A 564 18.48 17.11 21.67
N LYS A 565 19.57 17.40 22.39
CA LYS A 565 19.76 18.67 23.13
C LYS A 565 18.56 19.01 24.04
N ASP A 566 18.05 18.00 24.75
CA ASP A 566 16.91 18.07 25.65
C ASP A 566 15.57 18.44 24.99
N VAL A 567 15.47 18.29 23.66
CA VAL A 567 14.27 18.65 22.87
C VAL A 567 13.79 17.47 22.04
N LEU A 568 12.49 17.17 22.14
CA LEU A 568 11.75 16.29 21.24
C LEU A 568 10.90 17.12 20.26
N PRO A 569 10.42 16.54 19.15
CA PRO A 569 9.34 17.12 18.37
C PRO A 569 8.11 17.41 19.24
N THR A 570 7.36 18.49 18.94
CA THR A 570 6.09 18.82 19.61
C THR A 570 5.06 17.68 19.50
N TYR A 571 4.97 17.06 18.32
CA TYR A 571 4.18 15.86 18.07
C TYR A 571 5.08 14.77 17.49
N LEU A 572 4.95 13.55 18.00
CA LEU A 572 5.84 12.44 17.65
C LEU A 572 5.05 11.14 17.55
N ILE A 573 5.25 10.41 16.46
CA ILE A 573 4.84 9.00 16.34
C ILE A 573 6.10 8.14 16.23
N PRO A 574 6.35 7.22 17.18
CA PRO A 574 7.43 6.25 17.08
C PRO A 574 7.27 5.31 15.87
N TYR A 575 8.37 4.75 15.39
CA TYR A 575 8.36 3.82 14.26
C TYR A 575 7.46 2.60 14.48
N ASP A 576 6.53 2.38 13.55
CA ASP A 576 5.73 1.17 13.40
C ASP A 576 5.64 0.83 11.90
N GLY A 577 6.35 -0.22 11.50
CA GLY A 577 6.42 -0.67 10.10
C GLY A 577 5.14 -1.32 9.56
N THR A 578 4.04 -1.37 10.33
CA THR A 578 2.74 -1.87 9.89
C THR A 578 1.79 -0.76 9.41
N VAL A 579 2.15 0.51 9.63
CA VAL A 579 1.28 1.66 9.31
C VAL A 579 1.33 2.00 7.82
N LYS A 580 0.19 1.84 7.15
CA LYS A 580 0.05 2.04 5.69
C LYS A 580 0.26 3.51 5.28
N PRO A 581 0.78 3.78 4.07
CA PRO A 581 1.07 5.14 3.56
C PRO A 581 -0.08 6.17 3.68
N HIS A 582 -1.34 5.78 3.43
CA HIS A 582 -2.47 6.73 3.54
C HIS A 582 -2.78 7.14 4.99
N THR A 583 -2.60 6.23 5.95
CA THR A 583 -2.72 6.54 7.39
C THR A 583 -1.72 7.63 7.81
N LYS A 584 -0.54 7.66 7.18
CA LYS A 584 0.48 8.70 7.41
C LYS A 584 0.03 10.06 6.85
N VAL A 585 -0.63 10.08 5.69
CA VAL A 585 -1.26 11.30 5.14
C VAL A 585 -2.38 11.80 6.05
N ASP A 586 -3.29 10.92 6.49
CA ASP A 586 -4.38 11.27 7.42
C ASP A 586 -3.81 11.91 8.70
N GLN A 587 -2.73 11.34 9.22
CA GLN A 587 -2.04 11.86 10.39
C GLN A 587 -1.42 13.24 10.16
N LEU A 588 -0.73 13.45 9.03
CA LEU A 588 -0.21 14.77 8.63
C LEU A 588 -1.34 15.80 8.52
N MET A 589 -2.48 15.42 7.92
CA MET A 589 -3.64 16.30 7.79
C MET A 589 -4.24 16.63 9.15
N SER A 590 -4.36 15.66 10.06
CA SER A 590 -4.89 15.91 11.41
C SER A 590 -4.05 16.93 12.20
N TRP A 591 -2.73 16.99 11.95
CA TRP A 591 -1.86 18.02 12.51
C TRP A 591 -2.03 19.38 11.82
N LEU A 592 -2.24 19.42 10.50
CA LEU A 592 -2.54 20.66 9.77
C LEU A 592 -3.93 21.23 10.10
N ASP A 593 -4.89 20.39 10.48
CA ASP A 593 -6.24 20.80 10.86
C ASP A 593 -6.32 21.38 12.30
N LEU A 594 -5.22 21.31 13.08
CA LEU A 594 -5.15 21.90 14.42
C LEU A 594 -5.36 23.43 14.43
N PRO A 595 -5.79 24.02 15.57
CA PRO A 595 -5.84 25.47 15.77
C PRO A 595 -4.48 26.15 15.52
N PHE A 596 -4.50 27.42 15.12
CA PHE A 596 -3.28 28.14 14.72
C PHE A 596 -2.14 28.09 15.75
N GLU A 597 -2.42 28.13 17.06
CA GLU A 597 -1.38 28.09 18.10
C GLU A 597 -0.87 26.68 18.45
N GLU A 598 -1.51 25.64 17.92
CA GLU A 598 -1.15 24.22 18.11
C GLU A 598 -0.62 23.60 16.82
N ARG A 599 -0.88 24.22 15.66
CA ARG A 599 -0.48 23.71 14.35
C ARG A 599 1.05 23.77 14.13
N PRO A 600 1.70 22.66 13.73
CA PRO A 600 3.12 22.64 13.39
C PRO A 600 3.45 23.41 12.11
N SER A 601 4.64 24.00 12.09
CA SER A 601 5.29 24.58 10.91
C SER A 601 6.18 23.56 10.19
N PHE A 602 6.86 22.67 10.92
CA PHE A 602 7.61 21.57 10.31
C PHE A 602 6.87 20.24 10.52
N LEU A 603 6.64 19.49 9.44
CA LEU A 603 6.11 18.14 9.47
C LEU A 603 7.07 17.20 8.73
N ALA A 604 7.24 15.98 9.22
CA ALA A 604 7.99 14.94 8.52
C ALA A 604 7.31 13.57 8.59
N THR A 605 7.42 12.76 7.53
CA THR A 605 7.03 11.34 7.51
C THR A 605 8.04 10.49 6.74
N TYR A 606 8.15 9.22 7.14
CA TYR A 606 9.08 8.21 6.62
C TYR A 606 8.33 6.97 6.12
N LEU A 607 8.78 6.43 4.97
CA LEU A 607 8.17 5.31 4.25
C LEU A 607 9.25 4.27 3.84
N PRO A 608 9.24 3.05 4.41
CA PRO A 608 10.26 2.01 4.17
C PRO A 608 10.01 1.11 2.93
N GLU A 609 8.93 1.33 2.18
CA GLU A 609 8.38 0.34 1.26
C GLU A 609 9.30 -0.02 0.08
N VAL A 610 9.97 0.99 -0.52
CA VAL A 610 10.79 0.81 -1.74
C VAL A 610 12.11 0.11 -1.41
N ASP A 611 12.83 0.55 -0.39
CA ASP A 611 14.00 -0.16 0.17
C ASP A 611 13.66 -1.62 0.52
N SER A 612 12.57 -1.82 1.27
CA SER A 612 12.12 -3.15 1.70
C SER A 612 11.83 -4.09 0.52
N ALA A 613 11.28 -3.58 -0.58
CA ALA A 613 11.09 -4.34 -1.81
C ALA A 613 12.43 -4.64 -2.51
N GLY A 614 13.32 -3.64 -2.59
CA GLY A 614 14.66 -3.77 -3.18
C GLY A 614 15.50 -4.87 -2.52
N HIS A 615 15.58 -4.90 -1.17
CA HIS A 615 16.28 -5.97 -0.44
C HIS A 615 15.71 -7.36 -0.71
N ARG A 616 14.38 -7.50 -0.86
CA ARG A 616 13.75 -8.82 -1.06
C ARG A 616 13.93 -9.38 -2.47
N ALA A 617 13.90 -8.54 -3.50
CA ALA A 617 13.69 -9.00 -4.87
C ALA A 617 14.61 -8.38 -5.94
N SER A 618 15.57 -7.51 -5.55
CA SER A 618 16.46 -6.70 -6.41
C SER A 618 15.84 -5.38 -6.95
N PRO A 619 16.62 -4.30 -7.09
CA PRO A 619 16.20 -3.02 -7.69
C PRO A 619 15.29 -3.04 -8.91
N GLU A 620 15.51 -3.99 -9.84
CA GLU A 620 14.84 -4.03 -11.15
C GLU A 620 13.59 -4.94 -11.16
N SER A 621 13.10 -5.34 -9.98
CA SER A 621 12.02 -6.31 -9.85
C SER A 621 10.61 -5.70 -9.97
N ALA A 622 9.62 -6.56 -10.17
CA ALA A 622 8.20 -6.17 -10.18
C ALA A 622 7.73 -5.67 -8.80
N GLU A 623 8.25 -6.24 -7.72
CA GLU A 623 7.96 -5.84 -6.34
C GLU A 623 8.44 -4.41 -6.05
N VAL A 624 9.59 -4.00 -6.60
CA VAL A 624 10.03 -2.59 -6.53
C VAL A 624 9.08 -1.71 -7.34
N ASN A 625 8.64 -2.16 -8.52
CA ASN A 625 7.68 -1.40 -9.33
C ASN A 625 6.35 -1.18 -8.59
N SER A 626 5.79 -2.20 -7.94
CA SER A 626 4.59 -2.07 -7.11
C SER A 626 4.80 -1.21 -5.87
N ALA A 627 6.01 -1.21 -5.29
CA ALA A 627 6.35 -0.30 -4.19
C ALA A 627 6.42 1.17 -4.67
N LEU A 628 6.92 1.43 -5.89
CA LEU A 628 6.93 2.76 -6.52
C LEU A 628 5.51 3.27 -6.77
N GLU A 629 4.63 2.44 -7.30
CA GLU A 629 3.21 2.77 -7.49
C GLU A 629 2.50 3.06 -6.15
N LEU A 630 2.83 2.30 -5.10
CA LEU A 630 2.27 2.47 -3.75
C LEU A 630 2.73 3.77 -3.06
N VAL A 631 3.98 4.22 -3.25
CA VAL A 631 4.40 5.51 -2.70
C VAL A 631 3.90 6.69 -3.54
N ASP A 632 3.71 6.52 -4.85
CA ASP A 632 3.13 7.56 -5.71
C ASP A 632 1.62 7.75 -5.48
N ASP A 633 0.88 6.70 -5.08
CA ASP A 633 -0.48 6.78 -4.50
C ASP A 633 -0.55 7.81 -3.38
N MET A 634 0.34 7.63 -2.39
CA MET A 634 0.45 8.49 -1.22
C MET A 634 0.76 9.94 -1.61
N VAL A 635 1.57 10.16 -2.66
CA VAL A 635 1.80 11.49 -3.24
C VAL A 635 0.49 12.04 -3.83
N GLY A 636 -0.24 11.26 -4.62
CA GLY A 636 -1.54 11.65 -5.17
C GLY A 636 -2.55 12.02 -4.09
N TYR A 637 -2.70 11.16 -3.08
CA TYR A 637 -3.60 11.35 -1.94
C TYR A 637 -3.20 12.54 -1.07
N LEU A 638 -1.91 12.75 -0.79
CA LEU A 638 -1.41 13.93 -0.08
C LEU A 638 -1.72 15.23 -0.85
N GLN A 639 -1.51 15.24 -2.16
CA GLN A 639 -1.82 16.40 -3.01
C GLN A 639 -3.34 16.67 -3.05
N GLU A 640 -4.17 15.62 -3.08
CA GLU A 640 -5.63 15.76 -2.98
C GLU A 640 -6.05 16.33 -1.61
N GLN A 641 -5.56 15.76 -0.51
CA GLN A 641 -5.91 16.18 0.84
C GLN A 641 -5.47 17.62 1.16
N LEU A 642 -4.34 18.07 0.59
CA LEU A 642 -3.92 19.48 0.63
C LEU A 642 -4.81 20.37 -0.23
N ALA A 643 -5.21 19.92 -1.44
CA ALA A 643 -6.09 20.69 -2.33
C ALA A 643 -7.51 20.86 -1.74
N GLN A 644 -8.09 19.81 -1.15
CA GLN A 644 -9.37 19.86 -0.43
C GLN A 644 -9.38 20.90 0.70
N ARG A 645 -8.21 21.16 1.32
CA ARG A 645 -8.01 22.16 2.37
C ARG A 645 -7.54 23.53 1.85
N ASN A 646 -7.43 23.70 0.53
CA ASN A 646 -6.87 24.88 -0.14
C ASN A 646 -5.45 25.24 0.34
N LEU A 647 -4.60 24.22 0.55
CA LEU A 647 -3.24 24.32 1.07
C LEU A 647 -2.13 24.20 0.02
N SER A 648 -2.46 23.86 -1.24
CA SER A 648 -1.49 23.72 -2.35
C SER A 648 -0.71 25.00 -2.70
N GLU A 649 -1.17 26.15 -2.19
CA GLU A 649 -0.55 27.48 -2.34
C GLU A 649 0.10 27.98 -1.03
N VAL A 650 -0.03 27.21 0.07
CA VAL A 650 0.31 27.62 1.45
C VAL A 650 1.41 26.74 2.04
N VAL A 651 1.38 25.44 1.74
CA VAL A 651 2.31 24.45 2.28
C VAL A 651 3.38 24.12 1.23
N ASN A 652 4.65 24.14 1.65
CA ASN A 652 5.74 23.53 0.90
C ASN A 652 5.77 22.02 1.19
N VAL A 653 5.87 21.19 0.16
CA VAL A 653 6.07 19.75 0.28
C VAL A 653 7.37 19.37 -0.43
N ILE A 654 8.23 18.63 0.27
CA ILE A 654 9.53 18.17 -0.23
C ILE A 654 9.55 16.64 -0.12
N TYR A 655 9.73 15.98 -1.25
CA TYR A 655 9.89 14.54 -1.40
C TYR A 655 11.37 14.23 -1.61
N VAL A 656 11.92 13.35 -0.77
CA VAL A 656 13.32 12.93 -0.81
C VAL A 656 13.43 11.42 -0.75
N SER A 657 14.62 10.92 -1.04
CA SER A 657 15.10 9.66 -0.49
C SER A 657 16.47 9.86 0.13
N ASP A 658 16.93 8.88 0.86
CA ASP A 658 18.18 8.89 1.61
C ASP A 658 19.32 8.17 0.89
N HIS A 659 19.00 7.18 0.05
CA HIS A 659 19.90 6.50 -0.88
C HIS A 659 19.14 5.83 -2.03
N GLY A 660 19.88 5.33 -3.02
CA GLY A 660 19.40 4.37 -4.01
C GLY A 660 19.61 2.90 -3.58
N MET A 661 19.68 1.99 -4.56
CA MET A 661 19.83 0.55 -4.36
C MET A 661 20.54 -0.11 -5.56
N ALA A 662 21.46 -1.04 -5.28
CA ALA A 662 22.21 -1.82 -6.27
C ALA A 662 21.91 -3.33 -6.16
N THR A 663 21.99 -4.05 -7.28
CA THR A 663 21.81 -5.51 -7.31
C THR A 663 23.09 -6.25 -6.92
N VAL A 664 22.97 -7.22 -6.03
CA VAL A 664 23.98 -8.21 -5.69
C VAL A 664 23.50 -9.59 -6.11
N THR A 665 24.40 -10.46 -6.56
CA THR A 665 24.14 -11.90 -6.76
C THR A 665 24.92 -12.73 -5.74
N PRO A 666 24.50 -13.95 -5.39
CA PRO A 666 25.19 -14.80 -4.41
C PRO A 666 26.69 -14.99 -4.68
N GLU A 667 27.10 -15.09 -5.95
CA GLU A 667 28.50 -15.25 -6.37
C GLU A 667 29.36 -14.01 -6.13
N ARG A 668 28.74 -12.84 -5.91
CA ARG A 668 29.41 -11.57 -5.59
C ARG A 668 29.48 -11.31 -4.08
N THR A 669 29.37 -12.38 -3.28
CA THR A 669 29.56 -12.34 -1.83
C THR A 669 31.00 -12.64 -1.46
N ILE A 670 31.64 -11.72 -0.74
CA ILE A 670 32.98 -11.90 -0.17
C ILE A 670 32.82 -12.35 1.28
N TYR A 671 33.25 -13.57 1.59
CA TYR A 671 33.19 -14.10 2.95
C TYR A 671 34.47 -13.77 3.75
N LEU A 672 34.32 -13.15 4.92
CA LEU A 672 35.47 -12.79 5.77
C LEU A 672 36.29 -14.02 6.20
N GLU A 673 35.67 -15.19 6.38
CA GLU A 673 36.40 -16.41 6.74
C GLU A 673 37.31 -16.94 5.60
N ASP A 674 37.25 -16.36 4.38
CA ASP A 674 38.16 -16.67 3.28
C ASP A 674 39.37 -15.69 3.21
N LEU A 675 39.27 -14.59 3.95
CA LEU A 675 40.27 -13.51 3.97
C LEU A 675 41.25 -13.64 5.14
N VAL A 676 40.77 -14.07 6.31
CA VAL A 676 41.57 -14.21 7.55
C VAL A 676 41.44 -15.60 8.17
N GLU A 677 42.45 -16.04 8.93
CA GLU A 677 42.46 -17.37 9.56
C GLU A 677 41.45 -17.51 10.71
N ASP A 678 41.24 -16.45 11.49
CA ASP A 678 40.24 -16.38 12.55
C ASP A 678 39.41 -15.09 12.41
N VAL A 679 38.09 -15.22 12.28
CA VAL A 679 37.16 -14.07 12.24
C VAL A 679 36.74 -13.60 13.63
N HIS A 680 37.11 -14.30 14.70
CA HIS A 680 36.83 -13.90 16.08
C HIS A 680 37.85 -12.90 16.65
N GLN A 681 39.00 -12.70 15.98
CA GLN A 681 40.00 -11.72 16.39
C GLN A 681 39.50 -10.27 16.30
N PHE A 682 38.44 -10.00 15.53
CA PHE A 682 37.79 -8.69 15.41
C PHE A 682 36.27 -8.76 15.58
N LYS A 683 35.67 -7.64 15.95
CA LYS A 683 34.22 -7.42 15.81
C LYS A 683 33.95 -6.80 14.44
N MET A 684 33.17 -7.49 13.61
CA MET A 684 32.56 -6.94 12.39
C MET A 684 31.26 -6.23 12.79
N ILE A 685 31.28 -4.90 12.84
CA ILE A 685 30.20 -4.13 13.46
C ILE A 685 29.21 -3.62 12.42
N THR A 686 29.67 -3.07 11.29
CA THR A 686 28.81 -2.97 10.10
C THR A 686 28.91 -4.26 9.29
N GLY A 687 27.77 -4.76 8.83
CA GLY A 687 27.70 -5.64 7.67
C GLY A 687 26.77 -5.01 6.63
N TYR A 688 27.17 -5.10 5.36
CA TYR A 688 26.42 -4.75 4.15
C TYR A 688 26.45 -3.27 3.74
N PRO A 689 26.99 -2.97 2.54
CA PRO A 689 27.92 -3.78 1.75
C PRO A 689 29.31 -3.84 2.40
N LEU A 690 29.63 -2.87 3.27
CA LEU A 690 30.94 -2.66 3.88
C LEU A 690 31.29 -3.70 4.97
N ALA A 691 32.58 -3.88 5.22
CA ALA A 691 33.08 -4.51 6.44
C ALA A 691 33.90 -3.50 7.27
N ALA A 692 33.29 -2.97 8.34
CA ALA A 692 33.99 -2.18 9.35
C ALA A 692 34.47 -3.10 10.49
N LEU A 693 35.78 -3.24 10.62
CA LEU A 693 36.44 -4.23 11.48
C LEU A 693 37.14 -3.53 12.64
N THR A 694 36.76 -3.89 13.87
CA THR A 694 37.42 -3.44 15.10
C THR A 694 38.15 -4.63 15.73
N PRO A 695 39.48 -4.73 15.61
CA PRO A 695 40.27 -5.76 16.28
C PRO A 695 40.08 -5.78 17.80
N SER A 696 40.30 -6.95 18.41
CA SER A 696 40.17 -7.14 19.85
C SER A 696 41.39 -6.63 20.63
N ASP A 697 42.55 -6.56 19.97
CA ASP A 697 43.75 -5.84 20.42
C ASP A 697 44.15 -4.84 19.32
N GLU A 698 44.42 -3.59 19.70
CA GLU A 698 44.83 -2.54 18.75
C GLU A 698 46.20 -2.86 18.10
N GLN A 699 47.03 -3.67 18.76
CA GLN A 699 48.32 -4.12 18.22
C GLN A 699 48.19 -5.00 16.97
N ASP A 700 47.03 -5.64 16.77
CA ASP A 700 46.77 -6.49 15.61
C ASP A 700 46.33 -5.69 14.37
N ILE A 701 45.96 -4.41 14.52
CA ILE A 701 45.50 -3.54 13.40
C ILE A 701 46.45 -3.59 12.20
N PRO A 702 47.78 -3.41 12.33
CA PRO A 702 48.69 -3.43 11.18
C PRO A 702 48.74 -4.80 10.49
N VAL A 703 48.70 -5.90 11.26
CA VAL A 703 48.80 -7.26 10.72
C VAL A 703 47.53 -7.64 9.96
N ILE A 704 46.36 -7.31 10.52
CA ILE A 704 45.06 -7.53 9.87
C ILE A 704 44.93 -6.64 8.62
N TYR A 705 45.33 -5.37 8.70
CA TYR A 705 45.31 -4.46 7.56
C TYR A 705 46.19 -4.94 6.41
N GLU A 706 47.47 -5.28 6.64
CA GLU A 706 48.37 -5.78 5.60
C GLU A 706 47.88 -7.11 4.99
N THR A 707 47.31 -8.00 5.81
CA THR A 707 46.69 -9.26 5.33
C THR A 707 45.53 -8.97 4.38
N LEU A 708 44.61 -8.08 4.77
CA LEU A 708 43.49 -7.67 3.93
C LEU A 708 43.97 -6.90 2.69
N LYS A 709 45.03 -6.08 2.81
CA LYS A 709 45.58 -5.31 1.69
C LYS A 709 46.16 -6.23 0.62
N GLN A 710 46.92 -7.25 1.02
CA GLN A 710 47.39 -8.30 0.12
C GLN A 710 46.23 -9.08 -0.51
N LYS A 711 45.17 -9.37 0.25
CA LYS A 711 43.97 -10.08 -0.25
C LYS A 711 43.11 -9.22 -1.20
N SER A 712 43.19 -7.89 -1.12
CA SER A 712 42.47 -6.96 -2.00
C SER A 712 43.14 -6.77 -3.38
N ASP A 713 44.39 -7.21 -3.56
CA ASP A 713 45.11 -7.00 -4.83
C ASP A 713 44.43 -7.71 -6.01
N GLY A 714 44.07 -6.94 -7.03
CA GLY A 714 43.30 -7.40 -8.18
C GLY A 714 41.87 -7.89 -7.88
N GLN A 715 41.30 -7.57 -6.70
CA GLN A 715 39.93 -7.91 -6.32
C GLN A 715 38.99 -6.70 -6.40
N PRO A 716 37.66 -6.89 -6.53
CA PRO A 716 36.67 -5.82 -6.66
C PRO A 716 36.30 -5.22 -5.29
N TRP A 717 37.30 -4.89 -4.48
CA TRP A 717 37.17 -4.23 -3.19
C TRP A 717 38.51 -3.63 -2.74
N GLU A 718 38.44 -2.59 -1.93
CA GLU A 718 39.60 -1.95 -1.33
C GLU A 718 39.52 -1.99 0.20
N VAL A 719 40.68 -1.98 0.86
CA VAL A 719 40.79 -1.79 2.31
C VAL A 719 41.57 -0.53 2.64
N TYR A 720 41.08 0.16 3.66
CA TYR A 720 41.60 1.41 4.19
C TYR A 720 41.77 1.31 5.71
N LEU A 721 42.84 1.91 6.23
CA LEU A 721 42.85 2.38 7.62
C LEU A 721 41.96 3.63 7.72
N LYS A 722 41.33 3.86 8.89
CA LYS A 722 40.40 4.98 9.11
C LYS A 722 40.90 6.33 8.56
N ASP A 723 42.15 6.67 8.85
CA ASP A 723 42.74 7.96 8.49
C ASP A 723 43.13 8.07 7.01
N ASP A 724 43.20 6.94 6.29
CA ASP A 724 43.52 6.84 4.85
C ASP A 724 42.27 6.80 3.96
N ILE A 725 41.06 6.73 4.54
CA ILE A 725 39.79 6.74 3.79
C ILE A 725 39.69 8.00 2.90
N PRO A 726 39.27 7.89 1.63
CA PRO A 726 39.23 9.02 0.71
C PRO A 726 38.44 10.22 1.26
N LYS A 727 39.10 11.37 1.43
CA LYS A 727 38.56 12.56 2.11
C LYS A 727 37.19 13.04 1.62
N ARG A 728 36.86 12.79 0.35
CA ARG A 728 35.53 13.11 -0.24
C ARG A 728 34.36 12.40 0.44
N PHE A 729 34.60 11.29 1.14
CA PHE A 729 33.57 10.55 1.86
C PHE A 729 33.17 11.20 3.19
N HIS A 730 34.01 12.08 3.75
CA HIS A 730 33.79 12.66 5.09
C HIS A 730 33.47 11.56 6.13
N PHE A 731 34.36 10.56 6.14
CA PHE A 731 34.18 9.31 6.89
C PHE A 731 35.51 8.84 7.51
N SER A 732 36.16 9.71 8.28
CA SER A 732 37.38 9.37 9.05
C SER A 732 37.43 10.06 10.43
N HIS A 733 36.79 11.21 10.59
CA HIS A 733 36.87 12.05 11.80
C HIS A 733 35.83 11.69 12.87
N SER A 734 35.73 10.40 13.21
CA SER A 734 34.93 9.92 14.35
C SER A 734 35.56 8.67 14.98
N ASP A 735 35.45 8.53 16.29
CA ASP A 735 35.90 7.32 17.03
C ASP A 735 34.91 6.14 16.91
N ARG A 736 33.72 6.40 16.34
CA ARG A 736 32.72 5.38 16.02
C ARG A 736 32.99 4.65 14.70
N ILE A 737 33.88 5.20 13.87
CA ILE A 737 34.32 4.57 12.62
C ILE A 737 35.43 3.57 12.97
N ALA A 738 35.30 2.33 12.49
CA ALA A 738 36.23 1.26 12.82
C ALA A 738 37.65 1.55 12.29
N PRO A 739 38.72 1.06 12.95
CA PRO A 739 40.10 1.29 12.52
C PRO A 739 40.43 0.79 11.11
N ILE A 740 39.75 -0.28 10.66
CA ILE A 740 39.90 -0.88 9.34
C ILE A 740 38.51 -0.93 8.67
N VAL A 741 38.42 -0.43 7.43
CA VAL A 741 37.18 -0.46 6.63
C VAL A 741 37.47 -1.06 5.25
N CYS A 742 36.75 -2.11 4.90
CA CYS A 742 36.73 -2.66 3.55
C CYS A 742 35.51 -2.12 2.78
N ILE A 743 35.75 -1.56 1.60
CA ILE A 743 34.76 -0.96 0.71
C ILE A 743 34.74 -1.79 -0.59
N PRO A 744 33.65 -2.52 -0.90
CA PRO A 744 33.53 -3.27 -2.15
C PRO A 744 33.11 -2.38 -3.31
N GLU A 745 33.43 -2.82 -4.53
CA GLU A 745 32.80 -2.28 -5.75
C GLU A 745 31.29 -2.54 -5.73
N VAL A 746 30.54 -1.72 -6.47
CA VAL A 746 29.07 -1.80 -6.53
C VAL A 746 28.61 -3.17 -7.05
N GLY A 747 27.69 -3.79 -6.32
CA GLY A 747 27.20 -5.14 -6.59
C GLY A 747 28.05 -6.27 -6.00
N TRP A 748 29.11 -5.96 -5.24
CA TRP A 748 29.81 -6.89 -4.34
C TRP A 748 29.49 -6.57 -2.87
N THR A 749 29.65 -7.52 -1.95
CA THR A 749 29.26 -7.31 -0.55
C THR A 749 30.01 -8.22 0.42
N PHE A 750 30.33 -7.71 1.62
CA PHE A 750 31.06 -8.47 2.64
C PHE A 750 30.13 -9.14 3.64
N PHE A 751 30.24 -10.47 3.76
CA PHE A 751 29.52 -11.28 4.74
C PHE A 751 30.48 -12.03 5.68
N THR A 752 29.97 -12.37 6.86
CA THR A 752 30.36 -13.65 7.50
C THR A 752 29.35 -14.70 7.06
N ARG A 753 29.78 -15.95 6.90
CA ARG A 753 28.88 -17.07 6.55
C ARG A 753 27.68 -17.16 7.50
N ARG A 754 27.89 -16.86 8.79
CA ARG A 754 26.83 -16.80 9.81
C ARG A 754 25.82 -15.65 9.59
N LYS A 755 26.26 -14.43 9.24
CA LYS A 755 25.30 -13.35 8.94
C LYS A 755 24.60 -13.59 7.58
N TYR A 756 25.25 -14.26 6.61
CA TYR A 756 24.62 -14.65 5.33
C TYR A 756 23.48 -15.63 5.57
N THR A 757 23.74 -16.69 6.34
CA THR A 757 22.73 -17.69 6.68
C THR A 757 21.56 -17.12 7.49
N HIS A 758 21.82 -16.14 8.35
CA HIS A 758 20.78 -15.54 9.19
C HIS A 758 19.97 -14.43 8.50
N SER A 759 20.54 -13.71 7.52
CA SER A 759 19.90 -12.53 6.93
C SER A 759 19.30 -12.76 5.54
N TYR A 760 19.80 -13.73 4.76
CA TYR A 760 19.38 -13.91 3.36
C TYR A 760 18.91 -15.33 2.98
N LEU A 761 19.21 -16.39 3.75
CA LEU A 761 18.67 -17.74 3.47
C LEU A 761 17.21 -17.93 3.88
N TYR A 762 16.60 -16.97 4.59
CA TYR A 762 15.18 -17.02 4.98
C TYR A 762 14.21 -16.57 3.88
N SER A 763 14.70 -16.15 2.71
CA SER A 763 13.87 -15.89 1.51
C SER A 763 13.45 -17.17 0.78
N GLY A 764 14.00 -18.33 1.16
CA GLY A 764 13.65 -19.65 0.60
C GLY A 764 14.28 -19.98 -0.76
N ASP A 765 15.04 -19.05 -1.36
CA ASP A 765 15.65 -19.25 -2.68
C ASP A 765 17.08 -18.67 -2.71
N ASN A 766 18.06 -19.55 -2.58
CA ASN A 766 19.46 -19.21 -2.30
C ASN A 766 20.21 -18.61 -3.51
N ASP A 767 19.63 -18.72 -4.70
CA ASP A 767 20.28 -18.39 -5.98
C ASP A 767 19.76 -17.07 -6.59
N LYS A 768 18.84 -16.36 -5.91
CA LYS A 768 18.25 -15.11 -6.41
C LYS A 768 19.10 -13.87 -6.13
N PRO A 769 19.20 -12.92 -7.09
CA PRO A 769 19.74 -11.59 -6.83
C PRO A 769 18.89 -10.80 -5.84
N PHE A 770 19.54 -9.95 -5.04
CA PHE A 770 18.92 -9.10 -4.02
C PHE A 770 19.45 -7.67 -4.07
N GLY A 771 18.78 -6.74 -3.39
CA GLY A 771 19.22 -5.34 -3.27
C GLY A 771 20.18 -5.13 -2.09
N VAL A 772 21.19 -4.28 -2.29
CA VAL A 772 22.04 -3.73 -1.22
C VAL A 772 22.33 -2.25 -1.52
N HIS A 773 22.50 -1.45 -0.46
CA HIS A 773 22.84 -0.03 -0.49
C HIS A 773 23.85 0.28 0.63
N GLY A 774 24.64 1.36 0.49
CA GLY A 774 25.76 1.69 1.38
C GLY A 774 27.14 1.74 0.70
N TYR A 775 27.16 1.74 -0.63
CA TYR A 775 28.35 1.84 -1.48
C TYR A 775 28.89 3.28 -1.54
N ASP A 776 29.87 3.48 -2.44
CA ASP A 776 30.29 4.81 -2.88
C ASP A 776 29.10 5.70 -3.24
N ASN A 777 29.00 6.85 -2.57
CA ASN A 777 27.88 7.78 -2.72
C ASN A 777 27.85 8.52 -4.06
N LEU A 778 28.91 8.44 -4.88
CA LEU A 778 28.92 8.98 -6.24
C LEU A 778 28.41 8.00 -7.30
N ASP A 779 28.24 6.71 -6.98
CA ASP A 779 27.74 5.75 -7.97
C ASP A 779 26.27 6.04 -8.32
N ARG A 780 25.92 5.89 -9.60
CA ARG A 780 24.56 6.13 -10.09
C ARG A 780 23.52 5.30 -9.34
N THR A 781 23.86 4.08 -8.94
CA THR A 781 22.93 3.20 -8.23
C THR A 781 22.57 3.72 -6.83
N MET A 782 23.40 4.56 -6.23
CA MET A 782 23.19 5.13 -4.90
C MET A 782 22.50 6.50 -4.91
N GLN A 783 22.28 7.10 -6.09
CA GLN A 783 21.67 8.42 -6.22
C GLN A 783 20.22 8.44 -5.71
N ALA A 784 19.89 9.47 -4.93
CA ALA A 784 18.59 9.69 -4.30
C ALA A 784 17.74 10.71 -5.09
N ILE A 785 16.43 10.79 -4.81
CA ILE A 785 15.55 11.82 -5.39
C ILE A 785 15.52 13.10 -4.54
N PHE A 786 15.24 14.23 -5.20
CA PHE A 786 14.76 15.45 -4.55
C PHE A 786 13.74 16.14 -5.46
N ILE A 787 12.50 16.23 -5.00
CA ILE A 787 11.38 16.91 -5.67
C ILE A 787 10.70 17.82 -4.64
N ALA A 788 10.37 19.06 -5.00
CA ALA A 788 9.71 20.00 -4.09
C ALA A 788 8.63 20.83 -4.80
N HIS A 789 7.55 21.16 -4.11
CA HIS A 789 6.50 22.05 -4.61
C HIS A 789 5.87 22.84 -3.47
N GLY A 790 5.50 24.09 -3.75
CA GLY A 790 4.91 25.01 -2.78
C GLY A 790 5.23 26.46 -3.10
N PRO A 791 4.79 27.42 -2.28
CA PRO A 791 5.02 28.85 -2.51
C PRO A 791 6.51 29.22 -2.69
N ASP A 792 7.43 28.60 -1.95
CA ASP A 792 8.87 28.92 -2.04
C ASP A 792 9.60 28.18 -3.19
N PHE A 793 8.98 27.14 -3.77
CA PHE A 793 9.59 26.31 -4.83
C PHE A 793 9.02 26.57 -6.24
N ARG A 794 8.08 27.53 -6.37
CA ARG A 794 7.46 27.87 -7.66
C ARG A 794 8.39 28.70 -8.54
N THR A 795 8.63 28.20 -9.74
CA THR A 795 9.32 28.95 -10.78
C THR A 795 8.43 30.03 -11.39
N VAL A 796 8.56 31.28 -10.92
CA VAL A 796 7.73 32.41 -11.38
C VAL A 796 8.15 32.86 -12.78
N SER A 797 7.27 32.66 -13.77
CA SER A 797 7.34 33.30 -15.08
C SER A 797 6.85 34.75 -15.04
N LYS A 798 7.71 35.67 -14.57
CA LYS A 798 7.45 37.13 -14.67
C LYS A 798 7.91 37.67 -16.03
N PRO A 799 7.09 38.44 -16.77
CA PRO A 799 7.56 39.15 -17.96
C PRO A 799 8.59 40.22 -17.57
N LEU A 800 9.76 40.20 -18.23
CA LEU A 800 10.77 41.24 -18.10
C LEU A 800 10.24 42.58 -18.64
N GLN A 801 9.83 43.47 -17.73
CA GLN A 801 9.84 44.91 -18.03
C GLN A 801 11.28 45.42 -17.89
N ALA A 802 11.80 46.01 -18.96
CA ALA A 802 13.16 46.50 -18.99
C ALA A 802 13.33 47.81 -18.19
N SER A 803 14.04 47.76 -17.05
CA SER A 803 14.61 48.96 -16.41
C SER A 803 15.97 48.69 -15.76
N THR A 804 17.03 48.88 -16.56
CA THR A 804 18.35 49.41 -16.16
C THR A 804 18.94 48.97 -14.80
N GLY A 805 19.89 48.04 -14.84
CA GLY A 805 21.22 48.28 -14.24
C GLY A 805 21.49 47.82 -12.80
N ALA A 806 21.48 46.51 -12.57
CA ALA A 806 22.41 45.83 -11.66
C ALA A 806 22.46 44.33 -12.03
N GLU A 807 23.64 43.72 -12.05
CA GLU A 807 23.77 42.29 -12.34
C GLU A 807 23.43 41.46 -11.10
N SER A 808 22.34 40.69 -11.18
CA SER A 808 22.07 39.56 -10.29
C SER A 808 21.44 38.44 -11.13
N GLU A 809 22.24 37.44 -11.51
CA GLU A 809 21.76 36.27 -12.24
C GLU A 809 20.97 35.35 -11.30
N PHE A 810 19.66 35.56 -11.21
CA PHE A 810 18.72 34.60 -10.63
C PHE A 810 18.09 33.77 -11.74
N TYR A 811 18.24 32.45 -11.68
CA TYR A 811 17.66 31.51 -12.62
C TYR A 811 16.13 31.42 -12.45
N GLY A 812 15.39 32.06 -13.35
CA GLY A 812 13.95 31.80 -13.56
C GLY A 812 13.72 30.58 -14.46
N PRO A 813 12.45 30.16 -14.67
CA PRO A 813 12.14 29.01 -15.51
C PRO A 813 12.56 29.26 -16.97
N SER A 814 13.57 28.53 -17.42
CA SER A 814 13.56 28.07 -18.81
C SER A 814 12.75 26.78 -18.86
N LEU A 815 11.67 26.77 -19.63
CA LEU A 815 11.26 25.53 -20.28
C LEU A 815 12.29 25.21 -21.36
N SER A 816 12.50 23.94 -21.70
CA SER A 816 13.23 23.66 -22.93
C SER A 816 12.50 24.31 -24.14
N PRO A 817 13.17 24.55 -25.28
CA PRO A 817 12.48 24.97 -26.51
C PRO A 817 11.37 24.01 -26.99
N GLN A 818 11.28 22.82 -26.38
CA GLN A 818 10.26 21.78 -26.61
C GLN A 818 9.28 21.61 -25.43
N GLY A 819 9.25 22.53 -24.46
CA GLY A 819 8.27 22.54 -23.36
C GLY A 819 8.53 21.55 -22.21
N GLN A 820 9.74 21.00 -22.09
CA GLN A 820 10.08 20.10 -20.97
C GLN A 820 10.47 20.90 -19.71
N PRO A 821 10.16 20.40 -18.50
CA PRO A 821 10.69 20.94 -17.24
C PRO A 821 12.23 20.90 -17.24
N LEU A 822 12.89 21.96 -16.76
CA LEU A 822 14.32 21.91 -16.53
C LEU A 822 14.62 21.21 -15.20
N LEU A 823 15.40 20.14 -15.27
CA LEU A 823 16.01 19.52 -14.09
C LEU A 823 17.09 20.45 -13.52
N HIS A 824 17.03 20.71 -12.22
CA HIS A 824 18.07 21.45 -11.51
C HIS A 824 19.33 20.57 -11.38
N PRO A 825 20.56 21.14 -11.41
CA PRO A 825 21.78 20.40 -11.15
C PRO A 825 21.72 19.59 -9.84
N ALA A 826 22.38 18.43 -9.85
CA ALA A 826 22.49 17.58 -8.68
C ALA A 826 23.27 18.24 -7.54
N PHE A 827 22.93 17.90 -6.29
CA PHE A 827 23.54 18.45 -5.09
C PHE A 827 23.62 17.42 -3.95
N ALA A 828 24.49 17.65 -2.96
CA ALA A 828 24.69 16.75 -1.83
C ALA A 828 23.62 16.91 -0.74
N ASN A 829 23.20 15.80 -0.11
CA ASN A 829 22.10 15.76 0.86
C ASN A 829 22.30 16.64 2.12
N VAL A 830 23.55 16.95 2.48
CA VAL A 830 23.87 17.93 3.54
C VAL A 830 23.24 19.32 3.33
N ASN A 831 22.88 19.69 2.10
CA ASN A 831 22.23 20.97 1.80
C ASN A 831 20.73 21.00 2.16
N VAL A 832 20.07 19.84 2.33
CA VAL A 832 18.61 19.78 2.59
C VAL A 832 18.22 20.50 3.87
N TYR A 833 19.05 20.45 4.91
CA TYR A 833 18.83 21.20 6.15
C TYR A 833 18.79 22.73 5.95
N ASN A 834 19.66 23.27 5.08
CA ASN A 834 19.65 24.70 4.74
C ASN A 834 18.42 25.06 3.89
N ILE A 835 17.99 24.17 2.99
CA ILE A 835 16.74 24.34 2.23
C ILE A 835 15.52 24.35 3.17
N LEU A 836 15.47 23.43 4.13
CA LEU A 836 14.39 23.33 5.12
C LEU A 836 14.31 24.55 6.04
N THR A 837 15.45 25.01 6.56
CA THR A 837 15.49 26.22 7.42
C THR A 837 15.09 27.47 6.65
N LYS A 838 15.57 27.64 5.41
CA LYS A 838 15.17 28.73 4.50
C LYS A 838 13.67 28.70 4.15
N ALA A 839 13.08 27.52 3.92
CA ALA A 839 11.65 27.35 3.67
C ALA A 839 10.75 27.55 4.92
N LEU A 840 11.35 27.67 6.11
CA LEU A 840 10.66 27.94 7.38
C LEU A 840 11.03 29.32 7.97
N ASP A 841 11.83 30.12 7.26
CA ASP A 841 12.43 31.39 7.72
C ASP A 841 13.22 31.26 9.05
N LEU A 842 13.86 30.11 9.26
CA LEU A 842 14.67 29.77 10.44
C LEU A 842 16.16 30.08 10.23
N VAL A 843 16.86 30.42 11.32
CA VAL A 843 18.32 30.45 11.34
C VAL A 843 18.85 29.02 11.48
N PRO A 844 19.72 28.52 10.57
CA PRO A 844 20.30 27.19 10.68
C PRO A 844 21.34 27.09 11.80
N ALA A 845 21.39 25.93 12.45
CA ALA A 845 22.53 25.56 13.28
C ALA A 845 23.79 25.31 12.42
N PRO A 846 25.00 25.38 12.99
CA PRO A 846 26.24 25.08 12.27
C PRO A 846 26.21 23.68 11.64
N ASN A 847 26.36 23.62 10.32
CA ASN A 847 26.25 22.41 9.52
C ASN A 847 27.25 22.41 8.35
N ASN A 848 27.28 21.33 7.54
CA ASN A 848 28.19 21.16 6.40
C ASN A 848 27.60 21.59 5.05
N GLY A 849 26.29 21.85 4.96
CA GLY A 849 25.65 22.36 3.76
C GLY A 849 26.05 23.81 3.44
N THR A 850 26.00 24.17 2.16
CA THR A 850 26.21 25.54 1.69
C THR A 850 24.90 26.34 1.70
N THR A 851 25.01 27.67 1.76
CA THR A 851 23.84 28.59 1.75
C THR A 851 23.31 28.90 0.34
N ASP A 852 24.08 28.51 -0.68
CA ASP A 852 23.88 28.91 -2.07
C ASP A 852 23.05 27.87 -2.86
N ALA A 853 22.55 26.84 -2.17
CA ALA A 853 21.69 25.78 -2.68
C ALA A 853 20.18 26.12 -2.63
#